data_AF-A0A8S1IRN2-F1
#
_entry.id   AF-A0A8S1IRN2-F1
#
_cell.length_a   1.000
_cell.length_b   1.000
_cell.length_c   1.000
_cell.angle_alpha   90.00
_cell.angle_beta   90.00
_cell.angle_gamma   90.00
#
_symmetry.space_group_name_H-M   'P 1'
#
loop_
_entity.id
_entity.type
_entity.pdbx_description
1 polymer ?
#
loop_
_entity_poly.entity_id
_entity_poly.type
_entity_poly.pdbx_seq_one_letter_code
_entity_poly.pdbx_strand_id
1 'polypeptide(L)'
;MVPSNSDVTHFKQALAHFESLLEAGGATTDAPPNDRKLITERASVRAGSQLLNDVAEQGKVLRTELSRVVSAKFRKEVWGPRVVVCIPTQVDAIGQKQDVAMVKNMLLSGNTTYVAVVGMGGVGKTTLARCVIHDEDVKERFKKNVNEGCLGVGFVTISQYPNMLDCLKKIWECLFGEKVEFANVEEAKWKLEANLQDKTYFLVMDDIWDETDMAGLDVAPPNSRVLITSRNHKVARVVAAECYDVTPLNDEASHQLFCKHAFDDGMAQKWQERFIPAIIEKCNGLPLALEIMGREAQSFKERQQWRDAVEILAETKVLKDQVFDRVFGLSFNRMHSVHQEVLLDMAMLPEDYQARATDMVELQLSIGSCASERRAREILRTLEDKALLRQEGHDVSEVPEFQRSRSGVHYYLHDVVRESALHTIAKKSVLERERLVSQHLRQGACRGQALMATRFSTSQKISTDQAWALRELEMPELKVLMLRDAGMSELPPSLFTAQLLAVDLTSSGIPELPSEISCLQSAKLLRLDCCDKLVRLPSEVGGMSQLRVLSMRQCKSICEIPESLGNLLLLTKLLIPECGIACLCCPDMKMWRNLTMLDLSKCTALKQLPSNIGELVSLTALNLGGCVQCACLPDSIGQLGQLEVLILHRCDRLTELPDTLAKLANMQELDIQQCPRLSGIPNTVGRGWSMLRILRLQGNSHMTFPEFFEDLECLEVLGLDEKCAIPDACKGRLEDQKIVVETRVTELCKDCRGDYIPLHWGAKNGMDEMVKFHLSEANVDFVNLNGSTALILAAAGGHTSTVDLLLKHNASVDQATKDGSTALMSAAFNGHTSTVDLLLKHNALVDQATKYGGTALMEAAFKGHTSTVDLLLKHNASVDQGDEDGRTALLSAAEGGRTSTVDLLLQHNASVDQVEEDGWTALMEAACNGHTSTVDLLLKHNASVDQARKDGWTALMEAACNGHTSTVDLLLKHNASVDQARKYGGTALMSAAFNGHTSTVDLLLKHNASVDQGDEDGGTALMSAAGNGHTSTVDLLLKNNASVDQARRDGMTAAELASAAGHQQLARKLRDAIILGSQDQEQFL
;
A
#
# COMPACT_ATOMS: atom_id res chain seq x y z
N MET A 1 13.80 -9.30 32.00
CA MET A 1 14.08 -9.52 33.44
C MET A 1 12.90 -10.26 34.04
N VAL A 2 13.15 -11.23 34.93
CA VAL A 2 12.15 -12.06 35.64
C VAL A 2 11.41 -11.21 36.69
N PRO A 3 10.09 -11.36 36.92
CA PRO A 3 9.37 -10.55 37.91
C PRO A 3 9.70 -10.97 39.36
N SER A 4 9.63 -10.03 40.30
CA SER A 4 9.98 -10.19 41.72
C SER A 4 8.99 -11.06 42.52
N ASN A 5 9.51 -11.71 43.57
CA ASN A 5 8.79 -12.64 44.47
C ASN A 5 7.57 -12.07 45.24
N SER A 6 7.29 -10.75 45.18
CA SER A 6 6.15 -10.09 45.83
C SER A 6 4.80 -10.37 45.15
N ASP A 7 4.82 -10.59 43.84
CA ASP A 7 3.58 -10.67 43.03
C ASP A 7 3.01 -12.09 43.05
N VAL A 8 3.88 -13.09 43.25
CA VAL A 8 3.50 -14.50 43.41
C VAL A 8 2.92 -14.78 44.82
N THR A 9 3.31 -14.00 45.83
CA THR A 9 2.82 -14.18 47.21
C THR A 9 1.39 -13.65 47.40
N HIS A 10 1.03 -12.54 46.76
CA HIS A 10 -0.34 -12.02 46.78
C HIS A 10 -1.33 -12.94 46.04
N PHE A 11 -0.90 -13.53 44.93
CA PHE A 11 -1.72 -14.48 44.18
C PHE A 11 -1.97 -15.80 44.94
N LYS A 12 -0.98 -16.28 45.69
CA LYS A 12 -1.12 -17.49 46.54
C LYS A 12 -2.01 -17.27 47.77
N GLN A 13 -2.00 -16.07 48.36
CA GLN A 13 -2.90 -15.73 49.47
C GLN A 13 -4.36 -15.59 49.03
N ALA A 14 -4.60 -15.06 47.83
CA ALA A 14 -5.94 -14.97 47.24
C ALA A 14 -6.52 -16.36 46.91
N LEU A 15 -5.69 -17.30 46.42
CA LEU A 15 -6.11 -18.68 46.14
C LEU A 15 -6.46 -19.45 47.42
N ALA A 16 -5.65 -19.32 48.48
CA ALA A 16 -5.88 -20.00 49.76
C ALA A 16 -7.17 -19.51 50.46
N HIS A 17 -7.55 -18.24 50.28
CA HIS A 17 -8.80 -17.70 50.81
C HIS A 17 -10.03 -18.23 50.04
N PHE A 18 -9.87 -18.48 48.73
CA PHE A 18 -10.90 -19.06 47.87
C PHE A 18 -11.13 -20.56 48.15
N GLU A 19 -10.06 -21.32 48.43
CA GLU A 19 -10.15 -22.74 48.85
C GLU A 19 -10.82 -22.89 50.22
N SER A 20 -10.53 -22.00 51.18
CA SER A 20 -11.19 -21.99 52.50
C SER A 20 -12.70 -21.70 52.44
N LEU A 21 -13.16 -20.89 51.48
CA LEU A 21 -14.58 -20.59 51.27
C LEU A 21 -15.35 -21.76 50.64
N LEU A 22 -14.68 -22.60 49.85
CA LEU A 22 -15.26 -23.81 49.25
C LEU A 22 -15.39 -24.95 50.28
N GLU A 23 -14.44 -25.07 51.21
CA GLU A 23 -14.47 -26.08 52.29
C GLU A 23 -15.53 -25.78 53.37
N ALA A 24 -15.85 -24.50 53.62
CA ALA A 24 -16.85 -24.11 54.61
C ALA A 24 -18.31 -24.40 54.18
N GLY A 25 -18.55 -24.74 52.90
CA GLY A 25 -19.89 -25.01 52.36
C GLY A 25 -20.42 -26.43 52.57
N GLY A 26 -19.63 -27.33 53.19
CA GLY A 26 -19.96 -28.75 53.31
C GLY A 26 -20.08 -29.27 54.75
N ALA A 27 -21.15 -28.96 55.50
CA ALA A 27 -21.54 -29.75 56.67
C ALA A 27 -22.99 -29.51 57.17
N THR A 28 -23.79 -30.60 57.20
CA THR A 28 -25.01 -30.87 58.03
C THR A 28 -26.33 -30.14 57.72
N THR A 29 -27.56 -30.67 57.79
CA THR A 29 -28.24 -32.00 57.74
C THR A 29 -29.76 -31.70 57.57
N ASP A 30 -30.51 -32.58 56.88
CA ASP A 30 -31.98 -32.79 56.87
C ASP A 30 -32.98 -31.73 56.35
N ALA A 31 -33.42 -31.85 55.07
CA ALA A 31 -34.77 -31.52 54.52
C ALA A 31 -34.86 -31.79 52.98
N PRO A 32 -36.06 -32.07 52.41
CA PRO A 32 -36.24 -32.71 51.08
C PRO A 32 -36.06 -31.78 49.85
N PRO A 33 -35.92 -32.34 48.62
CA PRO A 33 -35.36 -31.64 47.47
C PRO A 33 -36.43 -31.01 46.57
N ASN A 34 -36.48 -29.68 46.49
CA ASN A 34 -36.83 -28.98 45.23
C ASN A 34 -36.46 -27.50 45.12
N ASP A 35 -35.93 -26.82 46.14
CA ASP A 35 -35.61 -25.37 46.04
C ASP A 35 -34.13 -24.97 46.24
N ARG A 36 -33.20 -25.92 46.31
CA ARG A 36 -31.77 -25.62 46.57
C ARG A 36 -30.94 -25.19 45.35
N LYS A 37 -31.48 -25.16 44.13
CA LYS A 37 -30.74 -24.71 42.94
C LYS A 37 -30.84 -23.20 42.67
N LEU A 38 -31.91 -22.54 43.12
CA LEU A 38 -32.20 -21.14 42.75
C LEU A 38 -31.58 -20.08 43.68
N ILE A 39 -31.20 -20.44 44.92
CA ILE A 39 -30.67 -19.48 45.90
C ILE A 39 -29.12 -19.43 45.88
N THR A 40 -28.46 -20.54 45.56
CA THR A 40 -26.99 -20.62 45.47
C THR A 40 -26.44 -20.06 44.15
N GLU A 41 -27.20 -20.08 43.04
CA GLU A 41 -26.77 -19.48 41.77
C GLU A 41 -26.83 -17.95 41.77
N ARG A 42 -27.79 -17.33 42.47
CA ARG A 42 -27.95 -15.85 42.46
C ARG A 42 -26.98 -15.11 43.38
N ALA A 43 -26.44 -15.74 44.41
CA ALA A 43 -25.43 -15.14 45.30
C ALA A 43 -24.01 -15.20 44.69
N SER A 44 -23.66 -16.30 44.01
CA SER A 44 -22.35 -16.49 43.38
C SER A 44 -22.13 -15.58 42.16
N VAL A 45 -23.18 -15.26 41.40
CA VAL A 45 -23.10 -14.38 40.22
C VAL A 45 -22.92 -12.90 40.62
N ARG A 46 -23.48 -12.47 41.76
CA ARG A 46 -23.31 -11.08 42.24
C ARG A 46 -21.92 -10.83 42.84
N ALA A 47 -21.40 -11.77 43.63
CA ALA A 47 -20.06 -11.64 44.21
C ALA A 47 -18.94 -11.73 43.15
N GLY A 48 -19.11 -12.59 42.13
CA GLY A 48 -18.17 -12.70 41.01
C GLY A 48 -18.16 -11.47 40.09
N SER A 49 -19.32 -10.84 39.86
CA SER A 49 -19.43 -9.62 39.05
C SER A 49 -18.74 -8.41 39.70
N GLN A 50 -18.81 -8.29 41.02
CA GLN A 50 -18.21 -7.17 41.75
C GLN A 50 -16.68 -7.30 41.84
N LEU A 51 -16.15 -8.52 42.01
CA LEU A 51 -14.70 -8.77 41.98
C LEU A 51 -14.10 -8.63 40.56
N LEU A 52 -14.86 -8.98 39.51
CA LEU A 52 -14.45 -8.77 38.11
C LEU A 52 -14.35 -7.29 37.75
N ASN A 53 -15.19 -6.44 38.34
CA ASN A 53 -15.13 -4.99 38.14
C ASN A 53 -13.95 -4.36 38.89
N ASP A 54 -13.65 -4.83 40.11
CA ASP A 54 -12.50 -4.32 40.89
C ASP A 54 -11.14 -4.76 40.29
N VAL A 55 -11.06 -5.97 39.71
CA VAL A 55 -9.88 -6.45 38.96
C VAL A 55 -9.75 -5.75 37.60
N ALA A 56 -10.86 -5.38 36.96
CA ALA A 56 -10.85 -4.60 35.71
C ALA A 56 -10.38 -3.15 35.91
N GLU A 57 -10.62 -2.56 37.09
CA GLU A 57 -10.10 -1.23 37.44
C GLU A 57 -8.58 -1.24 37.73
N GLN A 58 -8.07 -2.23 38.46
CA GLN A 58 -6.61 -2.34 38.70
C GLN A 58 -5.84 -2.79 37.44
N GLY A 59 -6.47 -3.55 36.54
CA GLY A 59 -5.92 -3.90 35.23
C GLY A 59 -5.87 -2.75 34.22
N LYS A 60 -6.68 -1.71 34.39
CA LYS A 60 -6.62 -0.47 33.59
C LYS A 60 -5.35 0.32 33.88
N VAL A 61 -4.88 0.37 35.12
CA VAL A 61 -3.66 1.12 35.50
C VAL A 61 -2.40 0.43 34.97
N LEU A 62 -2.33 -0.90 35.02
CA LEU A 62 -1.21 -1.68 34.46
C LEU A 62 -1.18 -1.68 32.91
N ARG A 63 -2.33 -1.60 32.23
CA ARG A 63 -2.39 -1.53 30.75
C ARG A 63 -1.95 -0.19 30.19
N THR A 64 -2.18 0.92 30.89
CA THR A 64 -1.74 2.25 30.45
C THR A 64 -0.22 2.40 30.56
N GLU A 65 0.39 1.84 31.62
CA GLU A 65 1.85 1.85 31.79
C GLU A 65 2.56 0.89 30.81
N LEU A 66 1.99 -0.30 30.56
CA LEU A 66 2.51 -1.25 29.56
C LEU A 66 2.35 -0.75 28.12
N SER A 67 1.23 -0.08 27.79
CA SER A 67 1.01 0.57 26.50
C SER A 67 2.06 1.66 26.21
N ARG A 68 2.45 2.42 27.24
CA ARG A 68 3.46 3.47 27.13
C ARG A 68 4.89 2.92 26.96
N VAL A 69 5.21 1.79 27.60
CA VAL A 69 6.53 1.13 27.49
C VAL A 69 6.68 0.30 26.20
N VAL A 70 5.60 -0.30 25.70
CA VAL A 70 5.61 -1.09 24.45
C VAL A 70 5.70 -0.18 23.21
N SER A 71 5.13 1.03 23.26
CA SER A 71 5.14 1.99 22.14
C SER A 71 6.54 2.60 21.84
N ALA A 72 7.48 2.55 22.80
CA ALA A 72 8.81 3.14 22.63
C ALA A 72 9.85 2.18 22.04
N LYS A 73 9.61 0.86 22.05
CA LYS A 73 10.66 -0.15 21.72
C LYS A 73 10.49 -0.86 20.38
N PHE A 74 9.37 -0.65 19.67
CA PHE A 74 9.08 -1.29 18.37
C PHE A 74 9.30 -0.39 17.13
N ARG A 75 10.01 0.75 17.26
CA ARG A 75 10.31 1.67 16.14
C ARG A 75 11.60 1.38 15.34
N LYS A 76 12.23 0.22 15.53
CA LYS A 76 13.32 -0.25 14.66
C LYS A 76 13.10 -1.72 14.32
N GLU A 77 12.66 -1.94 13.08
CA GLU A 77 12.79 -3.16 12.25
C GLU A 77 11.48 -3.54 11.51
N VAL A 78 11.46 -3.20 10.22
CA VAL A 78 10.95 -3.94 9.04
C VAL A 78 9.46 -4.37 8.99
N TRP A 79 8.89 -4.20 7.78
CA TRP A 79 7.64 -4.75 7.22
C TRP A 79 6.40 -3.84 7.27
N GLY A 80 6.27 -2.98 6.26
CA GLY A 80 4.99 -2.41 5.86
C GLY A 80 4.33 -3.22 4.75
N PRO A 81 3.08 -3.69 4.90
CA PRO A 81 2.22 -3.98 3.78
C PRO A 81 1.54 -2.67 3.35
N ARG A 82 2.01 -2.08 2.26
CA ARG A 82 1.33 -0.96 1.59
C ARG A 82 0.02 -1.47 0.99
N VAL A 83 -1.10 -1.30 1.69
CA VAL A 83 -2.43 -1.33 1.07
C VAL A 83 -2.58 -0.02 0.31
N VAL A 84 -2.19 -0.02 -0.97
CA VAL A 84 -2.54 1.05 -1.89
C VAL A 84 -3.98 0.77 -2.31
N VAL A 85 -4.92 1.56 -1.80
CA VAL A 85 -6.24 1.67 -2.43
C VAL A 85 -5.98 2.35 -3.78
N CYS A 86 -5.94 1.55 -4.85
CA CYS A 86 -5.80 2.05 -6.22
C CYS A 86 -7.08 2.79 -6.60
N ILE A 87 -7.06 4.12 -6.53
CA ILE A 87 -8.12 4.95 -7.11
C ILE A 87 -7.69 5.24 -8.57
N PRO A 88 -8.54 4.97 -9.59
CA PRO A 88 -8.20 5.18 -11.00
C PRO A 88 -7.82 6.64 -11.28
N THR A 89 -6.78 6.87 -12.09
CA THR A 89 -6.08 8.15 -12.19
C THR A 89 -6.57 9.09 -13.30
N GLN A 90 -7.54 8.69 -14.11
CA GLN A 90 -8.16 9.59 -15.08
C GLN A 90 -9.66 9.34 -15.14
N VAL A 91 -10.44 10.30 -14.66
CA VAL A 91 -11.86 10.39 -14.95
C VAL A 91 -12.05 11.65 -15.79
N ASP A 92 -12.60 11.49 -16.99
CA ASP A 92 -12.93 12.58 -17.91
C ASP A 92 -14.01 13.49 -17.29
N ALA A 93 -13.59 14.48 -16.51
CA ALA A 93 -14.47 15.42 -15.83
C ALA A 93 -14.91 16.57 -16.76
N ILE A 94 -15.56 16.23 -17.88
CA ILE A 94 -16.14 17.24 -18.80
C ILE A 94 -17.23 18.02 -18.06
N GLY A 95 -17.09 19.35 -18.00
CA GLY A 95 -18.07 20.26 -17.40
C GLY A 95 -18.00 20.43 -15.87
N GLN A 96 -17.21 19.64 -15.14
CA GLN A 96 -17.18 19.65 -13.66
C GLN A 96 -16.05 20.49 -13.04
N LYS A 97 -15.24 21.21 -13.83
CA LYS A 97 -14.09 21.99 -13.32
C LYS A 97 -14.49 23.06 -12.31
N GLN A 98 -15.64 23.70 -12.50
CA GLN A 98 -16.17 24.69 -11.56
C GLN A 98 -16.67 24.05 -10.27
N ASP A 99 -17.36 22.90 -10.37
CA ASP A 99 -17.83 22.14 -9.21
C ASP A 99 -16.67 21.67 -8.33
N VAL A 100 -15.59 21.15 -8.95
CA VAL A 100 -14.37 20.74 -8.24
C VAL A 100 -13.78 21.92 -7.48
N ALA A 101 -13.66 23.09 -8.12
CA ALA A 101 -13.13 24.29 -7.49
C ALA A 101 -14.00 24.78 -6.32
N MET A 102 -15.33 24.72 -6.44
CA MET A 102 -16.23 25.11 -5.36
C MET A 102 -16.14 24.17 -4.14
N VAL A 103 -16.24 22.86 -4.36
CA VAL A 103 -16.14 21.86 -3.28
C VAL A 103 -14.76 21.91 -2.61
N LYS A 104 -13.70 22.09 -3.40
CA LYS A 104 -12.34 22.30 -2.90
C LYS A 104 -12.24 23.53 -1.99
N ASN A 105 -12.81 24.66 -2.43
CA ASN A 105 -12.80 25.89 -1.62
C ASN A 105 -13.57 25.70 -0.30
N MET A 106 -14.71 24.99 -0.33
CA MET A 106 -15.46 24.65 0.90
C MET A 106 -14.58 23.84 1.87
N LEU A 107 -13.90 22.79 1.36
CA LEU A 107 -13.01 21.94 2.17
C LEU A 107 -11.81 22.72 2.76
N LEU A 108 -11.19 23.62 1.98
CA LEU A 108 -9.99 24.35 2.39
C LEU A 108 -10.27 25.60 3.24
N SER A 109 -11.50 26.15 3.21
CA SER A 109 -11.87 27.41 3.87
C SER A 109 -11.75 27.41 5.41
N GLY A 110 -11.62 26.24 6.05
CA GLY A 110 -11.44 26.14 7.50
C GLY A 110 -12.73 26.01 8.32
N ASN A 111 -13.90 26.31 7.74
CA ASN A 111 -15.12 26.60 8.50
C ASN A 111 -15.96 25.36 8.88
N THR A 112 -15.75 24.23 8.21
CA THR A 112 -16.57 23.02 8.40
C THR A 112 -15.71 21.75 8.35
N THR A 113 -16.06 20.77 9.19
CA THR A 113 -15.43 19.44 9.18
C THR A 113 -16.03 18.56 8.09
N TYR A 114 -17.33 18.69 7.86
CA TYR A 114 -18.09 17.86 6.92
C TYR A 114 -18.61 18.69 5.76
N VAL A 115 -18.35 18.23 4.54
CA VAL A 115 -18.93 18.76 3.30
C VAL A 115 -19.75 17.64 2.66
N ALA A 116 -21.00 17.90 2.31
CA ALA A 116 -21.89 16.93 1.70
C ALA A 116 -22.21 17.31 0.25
N VAL A 117 -21.83 16.46 -0.69
CA VAL A 117 -22.16 16.56 -2.11
C VAL A 117 -23.45 15.78 -2.35
N VAL A 118 -24.54 16.52 -2.65
CA VAL A 118 -25.88 15.94 -2.80
C VAL A 118 -26.38 16.10 -4.22
N GLY A 119 -27.08 15.09 -4.73
CA GLY A 119 -27.61 15.12 -6.10
C GLY A 119 -28.21 13.79 -6.56
N MET A 120 -28.93 13.83 -7.68
CA MET A 120 -29.61 12.66 -8.26
C MET A 120 -28.64 11.53 -8.65
N GLY A 121 -29.17 10.32 -8.82
CA GLY A 121 -28.39 9.18 -9.34
C GLY A 121 -27.79 9.50 -10.72
N GLY A 122 -26.53 9.13 -10.95
CA GLY A 122 -25.87 9.31 -12.25
C GLY A 122 -25.47 10.74 -12.62
N VAL A 123 -25.63 11.72 -11.72
CA VAL A 123 -25.23 13.13 -11.94
C VAL A 123 -23.71 13.36 -11.85
N GLY A 124 -22.94 12.39 -11.34
CA GLY A 124 -21.48 12.47 -11.26
C GLY A 124 -20.90 12.84 -9.87
N LYS A 125 -21.62 12.56 -8.77
CA LYS A 125 -21.14 12.81 -7.40
C LYS A 125 -19.83 12.07 -7.07
N THR A 126 -19.79 10.77 -7.33
CA THR A 126 -18.60 9.93 -7.10
C THR A 126 -17.44 10.36 -8.00
N THR A 127 -17.72 10.76 -9.25
CA THR A 127 -16.73 11.37 -10.13
C THR A 127 -16.16 12.66 -9.55
N LEU A 128 -17.01 13.57 -9.08
CA LEU A 128 -16.61 14.81 -8.43
C LEU A 128 -15.75 14.55 -7.19
N ALA A 129 -16.15 13.61 -6.33
CA ALA A 129 -15.39 13.21 -5.15
C ALA A 129 -14.02 12.60 -5.51
N ARG A 130 -13.95 11.77 -6.57
CA ARG A 130 -12.69 11.24 -7.11
C ARG A 130 -11.81 12.33 -7.73
N CYS A 131 -12.36 13.37 -8.32
CA CYS A 131 -11.57 14.51 -8.80
C CYS A 131 -11.00 15.32 -7.63
N VAL A 132 -11.81 15.60 -6.60
CA VAL A 132 -11.40 16.38 -5.42
C VAL A 132 -10.33 15.66 -4.61
N ILE A 133 -10.45 14.35 -4.40
CA ILE A 133 -9.43 13.56 -3.68
C ILE A 133 -8.09 13.47 -4.41
N HIS A 134 -8.10 13.68 -5.73
CA HIS A 134 -6.92 13.68 -6.58
C HIS A 134 -6.38 15.07 -6.90
N ASP A 135 -7.02 16.13 -6.44
CA ASP A 135 -6.55 17.50 -6.60
C ASP A 135 -5.23 17.71 -5.83
N GLU A 136 -4.28 18.37 -6.46
CA GLU A 136 -2.92 18.53 -5.92
C GLU A 136 -2.92 19.39 -4.64
N ASP A 137 -3.73 20.45 -4.55
CA ASP A 137 -3.77 21.30 -3.36
C ASP A 137 -4.39 20.55 -2.16
N VAL A 138 -5.37 19.67 -2.42
CA VAL A 138 -5.96 18.81 -1.37
C VAL A 138 -4.95 17.76 -0.90
N LYS A 139 -4.22 17.14 -1.83
CA LYS A 139 -3.15 16.18 -1.49
C LYS A 139 -2.00 16.83 -0.73
N GLU A 140 -1.60 18.05 -1.09
CA GLU A 140 -0.57 18.80 -0.36
C GLU A 140 -1.02 19.12 1.06
N ARG A 141 -2.26 19.61 1.22
CA ARG A 141 -2.81 19.96 2.54
C ARG A 141 -2.88 18.77 3.49
N PHE A 142 -3.19 17.58 2.97
CA PHE A 142 -3.33 16.33 3.72
C PHE A 142 -2.24 15.31 3.36
N LYS A 143 -1.02 15.79 3.08
CA LYS A 143 0.11 14.92 2.79
C LYS A 143 0.46 14.10 4.04
N LYS A 144 0.53 12.78 3.89
CA LYS A 144 0.82 11.86 5.00
C LYS A 144 2.17 12.23 5.65
N ASN A 145 2.12 12.75 6.86
CA ASN A 145 3.29 13.16 7.64
C ASN A 145 3.16 12.61 9.06
N VAL A 146 3.94 11.58 9.35
CA VAL A 146 3.88 10.83 10.62
C VAL A 146 4.33 11.70 11.80
N ASN A 147 5.18 12.71 11.55
CA ASN A 147 5.70 13.59 12.61
C ASN A 147 4.72 14.72 12.97
N GLU A 148 3.86 15.13 12.05
CA GLU A 148 2.86 16.20 12.23
C GLU A 148 1.45 15.68 12.55
N GLY A 149 1.29 14.35 12.71
CA GLY A 149 0.00 13.74 13.00
C GLY A 149 -0.97 13.69 11.81
N CYS A 150 -0.50 13.92 10.57
CA CYS A 150 -1.35 13.81 9.38
C CYS A 150 -1.37 12.38 8.83
N LEU A 151 -2.55 11.73 8.82
CA LEU A 151 -2.72 10.33 8.38
C LEU A 151 -2.80 10.17 6.86
N GLY A 152 -3.05 11.26 6.14
CA GLY A 152 -3.20 11.24 4.69
C GLY A 152 -4.66 11.35 4.24
N VAL A 153 -4.91 10.77 3.07
CA VAL A 153 -6.19 10.83 2.36
C VAL A 153 -6.78 9.42 2.21
N GLY A 154 -8.08 9.27 2.43
CA GLY A 154 -8.80 7.99 2.35
C GLY A 154 -10.10 8.07 1.55
N PHE A 155 -10.50 6.94 0.93
CA PHE A 155 -11.75 6.80 0.18
C PHE A 155 -12.45 5.50 0.59
N VAL A 156 -13.71 5.60 1.01
CA VAL A 156 -14.54 4.47 1.44
C VAL A 156 -15.94 4.63 0.86
N THR A 157 -16.40 3.64 0.10
CA THR A 157 -17.80 3.55 -0.36
C THR A 157 -18.62 2.80 0.69
N ILE A 158 -19.55 3.49 1.36
CA ILE A 158 -20.26 2.99 2.53
C ILE A 158 -21.28 1.91 2.17
N SER A 159 -21.99 2.07 1.05
CA SER A 159 -22.96 1.09 0.50
C SER A 159 -22.36 -0.31 0.30
N GLN A 160 -21.04 -0.44 0.14
CA GLN A 160 -20.35 -1.73 0.02
C GLN A 160 -20.37 -2.56 1.32
N TYR A 161 -20.64 -1.94 2.46
CA TYR A 161 -20.53 -2.59 3.77
C TYR A 161 -21.92 -2.78 4.38
N PRO A 162 -22.29 -4.02 4.75
CA PRO A 162 -23.65 -4.35 5.17
C PRO A 162 -24.01 -3.86 6.58
N ASN A 163 -23.01 -3.46 7.37
CA ASN A 163 -23.22 -2.96 8.73
C ASN A 163 -22.15 -1.92 9.10
N MET A 164 -22.46 -1.12 10.12
CA MET A 164 -21.62 -0.04 10.60
C MET A 164 -20.25 -0.50 11.13
N LEU A 165 -20.16 -1.71 11.69
CA LEU A 165 -18.89 -2.23 12.22
C LEU A 165 -17.88 -2.44 11.08
N ASP A 166 -18.33 -2.97 9.95
CA ASP A 166 -17.49 -3.19 8.78
C ASP A 166 -17.09 -1.86 8.13
N CYS A 167 -17.98 -0.87 8.09
CA CYS A 167 -17.64 0.50 7.69
C CYS A 167 -16.48 1.04 8.53
N LEU A 168 -16.57 0.92 9.87
CA LEU A 168 -15.55 1.40 10.80
C LEU A 168 -14.24 0.63 10.67
N LYS A 169 -14.28 -0.69 10.46
CA LYS A 169 -13.09 -1.51 10.14
C LYS A 169 -12.42 -1.03 8.86
N LYS A 170 -13.19 -0.70 7.83
CA LYS A 170 -12.62 -0.21 6.57
C LYS A 170 -12.03 1.18 6.70
N ILE A 171 -12.70 2.08 7.40
CA ILE A 171 -12.17 3.42 7.71
C ILE A 171 -10.84 3.29 8.46
N TRP A 172 -10.77 2.38 9.44
CA TRP A 172 -9.52 2.08 10.14
C TRP A 172 -8.42 1.60 9.18
N GLU A 173 -8.71 0.58 8.36
CA GLU A 173 -7.75 0.06 7.38
C GLU A 173 -7.29 1.16 6.41
N CYS A 174 -8.18 2.05 6.00
CA CYS A 174 -7.90 3.12 5.06
C CYS A 174 -6.96 4.19 5.65
N LEU A 175 -7.20 4.60 6.90
CA LEU A 175 -6.42 5.67 7.55
C LEU A 175 -5.09 5.16 8.12
N PHE A 176 -5.08 3.96 8.70
CA PHE A 176 -3.92 3.41 9.40
C PHE A 176 -3.11 2.41 8.57
N GLY A 177 -3.70 1.81 7.54
CA GLY A 177 -3.05 0.78 6.71
C GLY A 177 -2.98 -0.60 7.37
N GLU A 178 -3.71 -0.82 8.45
CA GLU A 178 -3.71 -2.07 9.23
C GLU A 178 -5.12 -2.65 9.34
N LYS A 179 -5.24 -3.98 9.30
CA LYS A 179 -6.52 -4.66 9.57
C LYS A 179 -6.68 -4.90 11.07
N VAL A 180 -7.84 -4.53 11.61
CA VAL A 180 -8.17 -4.70 13.03
C VAL A 180 -9.53 -5.37 13.18
N GLU A 181 -9.61 -6.28 14.15
CA GLU A 181 -10.88 -6.85 14.61
C GLU A 181 -11.37 -6.06 15.84
N PHE A 182 -12.62 -5.62 15.79
CA PHE A 182 -13.32 -4.97 16.88
C PHE A 182 -14.43 -5.90 17.38
N ALA A 183 -14.64 -5.99 18.69
CA ALA A 183 -15.67 -6.86 19.25
C ALA A 183 -17.09 -6.33 19.00
N ASN A 184 -17.26 -5.00 18.97
CA ASN A 184 -18.54 -4.34 18.70
C ASN A 184 -18.33 -2.90 18.17
N VAL A 185 -19.43 -2.26 17.76
CA VAL A 185 -19.44 -0.90 17.19
C VAL A 185 -18.95 0.15 18.20
N GLU A 186 -19.32 0.02 19.46
CA GLU A 186 -18.94 0.97 20.52
C GLU A 186 -17.42 0.99 20.76
N GLU A 187 -16.80 -0.18 20.78
CA GLU A 187 -15.34 -0.33 20.89
C GLU A 187 -14.64 0.26 19.65
N ALA A 188 -15.17 0.01 18.45
CA ALA A 188 -14.61 0.53 17.21
C ALA A 188 -14.64 2.06 17.18
N LYS A 189 -15.78 2.66 17.54
CA LYS A 189 -15.93 4.12 17.65
C LYS A 189 -14.97 4.71 18.67
N TRP A 190 -14.97 4.18 19.88
CA TRP A 190 -14.10 4.68 20.95
C TRP A 190 -12.61 4.61 20.56
N LYS A 191 -12.18 3.51 19.92
CA LYS A 191 -10.80 3.38 19.42
C LYS A 191 -10.50 4.37 18.30
N LEU A 192 -11.41 4.56 17.36
CA LEU A 192 -11.22 5.54 16.28
C LEU A 192 -11.13 6.95 16.85
N GLU A 193 -12.07 7.37 17.68
CA GLU A 193 -12.08 8.68 18.35
C GLU A 193 -10.77 8.90 19.13
N ALA A 194 -10.36 7.95 19.96
CA ALA A 194 -9.13 8.06 20.75
C ALA A 194 -7.85 8.13 19.89
N ASN A 195 -7.81 7.45 18.73
CA ASN A 195 -6.64 7.44 17.85
C ASN A 195 -6.62 8.59 16.84
N LEU A 196 -7.77 9.25 16.62
CA LEU A 196 -7.94 10.33 15.66
C LEU A 196 -7.96 11.72 16.31
N GLN A 197 -8.17 11.82 17.63
CA GLN A 197 -8.35 13.08 18.36
C GLN A 197 -7.28 14.16 18.05
N ASP A 198 -6.01 13.76 17.94
CA ASP A 198 -4.87 14.67 17.69
C ASP A 198 -4.35 14.61 16.24
N LYS A 199 -5.12 14.02 15.32
CA LYS A 199 -4.67 13.74 13.95
C LYS A 199 -5.49 14.48 12.91
N THR A 200 -4.84 14.80 11.79
CA THR A 200 -5.49 15.42 10.64
C THR A 200 -5.57 14.43 9.48
N TYR A 201 -6.70 14.41 8.79
CA TYR A 201 -6.91 13.56 7.63
C TYR A 201 -8.01 14.10 6.72
N PHE A 202 -8.02 13.64 5.48
CA PHE A 202 -9.12 13.84 4.55
C PHE A 202 -9.75 12.49 4.19
N LEU A 203 -11.05 12.33 4.42
CA LEU A 203 -11.77 11.08 4.17
C LEU A 203 -12.97 11.34 3.27
N VAL A 204 -13.07 10.58 2.18
CA VAL A 204 -14.27 10.53 1.35
C VAL A 204 -15.13 9.35 1.78
N MET A 205 -16.36 9.63 2.19
CA MET A 205 -17.42 8.66 2.45
C MET A 205 -18.42 8.70 1.29
N ASP A 206 -18.24 7.78 0.35
CA ASP A 206 -19.01 7.68 -0.89
C ASP A 206 -20.30 6.86 -0.67
N ASP A 207 -21.36 7.25 -1.38
CA ASP A 207 -22.71 6.66 -1.38
C ASP A 207 -23.35 6.35 0.00
N ILE A 208 -23.70 7.40 0.76
CA ILE A 208 -24.49 7.27 2.00
C ILE A 208 -25.99 7.40 1.70
N TRP A 209 -26.80 6.43 2.14
CA TRP A 209 -28.20 6.31 1.74
C TRP A 209 -29.14 7.09 2.65
N ASP A 210 -28.99 6.97 3.97
CA ASP A 210 -29.88 7.61 4.92
C ASP A 210 -29.22 8.13 6.21
N GLU A 211 -30.04 8.74 7.07
CA GLU A 211 -29.60 9.34 8.34
C GLU A 211 -29.05 8.29 9.32
N THR A 212 -29.47 7.03 9.22
CA THR A 212 -29.08 5.95 10.12
C THR A 212 -27.69 5.41 9.80
N ASP A 213 -27.31 5.37 8.52
CA ASP A 213 -25.96 5.02 8.09
C ASP A 213 -24.92 6.04 8.60
N MET A 214 -25.31 7.31 8.61
CA MET A 214 -24.46 8.40 9.09
C MET A 214 -24.41 8.48 10.63
N ALA A 215 -25.47 8.05 11.32
CA ALA A 215 -25.58 8.08 12.77
C ALA A 215 -24.59 7.12 13.44
N GLY A 216 -23.35 7.57 13.61
CA GLY A 216 -22.25 6.78 14.16
C GLY A 216 -20.97 6.76 13.34
N LEU A 217 -20.93 7.45 12.20
CA LEU A 217 -19.71 7.70 11.44
C LEU A 217 -19.14 9.11 11.69
N ASP A 218 -19.74 9.85 12.64
CA ASP A 218 -19.44 11.23 13.04
C ASP A 218 -18.20 11.36 13.94
N VAL A 219 -17.15 10.61 13.63
CA VAL A 219 -15.95 10.46 14.48
C VAL A 219 -14.82 11.47 14.17
N ALA A 220 -15.04 12.42 13.26
CA ALA A 220 -13.98 13.28 12.75
C ALA A 220 -13.69 14.51 13.64
N PRO A 221 -12.42 14.77 14.00
CA PRO A 221 -12.04 15.96 14.78
C PRO A 221 -12.13 17.24 13.92
N PRO A 222 -12.21 18.44 14.55
CA PRO A 222 -12.41 19.72 13.84
C PRO A 222 -11.36 20.06 12.76
N ASN A 223 -10.13 19.56 12.92
CA ASN A 223 -9.02 19.82 11.99
C ASN A 223 -8.96 18.84 10.81
N SER A 224 -9.81 17.82 10.80
CA SER A 224 -9.95 16.88 9.68
C SER A 224 -11.06 17.31 8.73
N ARG A 225 -11.08 16.73 7.53
CA ARG A 225 -12.11 16.97 6.53
C ARG A 225 -12.75 15.67 6.10
N VAL A 226 -14.07 15.65 6.03
CA VAL A 226 -14.85 14.52 5.54
C VAL A 226 -15.76 14.98 4.42
N LEU A 227 -15.60 14.38 3.24
CA LEU A 227 -16.47 14.61 2.09
C LEU A 227 -17.48 13.46 2.01
N ILE A 228 -18.77 13.79 2.10
CA ILE A 228 -19.86 12.82 2.02
C ILE A 228 -20.53 12.96 0.66
N THR A 229 -20.81 11.86 -0.04
CA THR A 229 -21.72 11.90 -1.19
C THR A 229 -23.03 11.19 -0.84
N SER A 230 -24.16 11.81 -1.18
CA SER A 230 -25.48 11.20 -0.93
C SER A 230 -26.51 11.62 -1.97
N ARG A 231 -27.60 10.84 -2.10
CA ARG A 231 -28.81 11.26 -2.83
C ARG A 231 -29.80 12.00 -1.93
N ASN A 232 -29.57 12.01 -0.61
CA ASN A 232 -30.53 12.48 0.39
C ASN A 232 -29.97 13.67 1.19
N HIS A 233 -30.55 14.86 1.02
CA HIS A 233 -30.15 16.07 1.75
C HIS A 233 -30.27 15.95 3.27
N LYS A 234 -31.04 14.98 3.79
CA LYS A 234 -31.17 14.80 5.23
C LYS A 234 -29.90 14.24 5.86
N VAL A 235 -29.10 13.46 5.13
CA VAL A 235 -27.80 12.94 5.60
C VAL A 235 -26.88 14.07 6.03
N ALA A 236 -26.83 15.14 5.24
CA ALA A 236 -26.01 16.31 5.54
C ALA A 236 -26.43 17.02 6.85
N ARG A 237 -27.70 16.93 7.24
CA ARG A 237 -28.20 17.55 8.47
C ARG A 237 -27.73 16.83 9.73
N VAL A 238 -27.47 15.52 9.66
CA VAL A 238 -27.05 14.70 10.81
C VAL A 238 -25.73 15.21 11.40
N VAL A 239 -24.78 15.59 10.54
CA VAL A 239 -23.45 16.09 10.94
C VAL A 239 -23.27 17.59 10.70
N ALA A 240 -24.36 18.33 10.47
CA ALA A 240 -24.35 19.75 10.11
C ALA A 240 -23.35 20.08 8.99
N ALA A 241 -23.30 19.23 7.96
CA ALA A 241 -22.40 19.40 6.82
C ALA A 241 -22.81 20.57 5.93
N GLU A 242 -21.81 21.26 5.39
CA GLU A 242 -22.03 22.24 4.32
C GLU A 242 -22.43 21.51 3.05
N CYS A 243 -23.57 21.85 2.46
CA CYS A 243 -24.11 21.13 1.30
C CYS A 243 -23.68 21.77 -0.02
N TYR A 244 -23.20 20.94 -0.95
CA TYR A 244 -23.02 21.29 -2.35
C TYR A 244 -23.96 20.46 -3.22
N ASP A 245 -24.86 21.14 -3.93
CA ASP A 245 -25.85 20.48 -4.78
C ASP A 245 -25.32 20.35 -6.21
N VAL A 246 -25.05 19.12 -6.64
CA VAL A 246 -24.54 18.87 -8.00
C VAL A 246 -25.66 19.03 -9.00
N THR A 247 -25.51 20.00 -9.91
CA THR A 247 -26.45 20.24 -10.99
C THR A 247 -26.14 19.36 -12.21
N PRO A 248 -27.16 18.99 -13.01
CA PRO A 248 -26.93 18.37 -14.31
C PRO A 248 -26.05 19.24 -15.23
N LEU A 249 -25.38 18.61 -16.20
CA LEU A 249 -24.54 19.31 -17.16
C LEU A 249 -25.33 20.34 -17.96
N ASN A 250 -24.71 21.47 -18.25
CA ASN A 250 -25.27 22.46 -19.17
C ASN A 250 -25.31 21.91 -20.61
N ASP A 251 -26.04 22.60 -21.50
CA ASP A 251 -26.27 22.13 -22.87
C ASP A 251 -24.96 21.93 -23.65
N GLU A 252 -23.98 22.82 -23.46
CA GLU A 252 -22.68 22.78 -24.14
C GLU A 252 -21.85 21.56 -23.69
N ALA A 253 -21.70 21.37 -22.37
CA ALA A 253 -20.97 20.23 -21.82
C ALA A 253 -21.68 18.91 -22.13
N SER A 254 -23.02 18.91 -22.13
CA SER A 254 -23.83 17.74 -22.52
C SER A 254 -23.62 17.38 -23.98
N HIS A 255 -23.53 18.38 -24.87
CA HIS A 255 -23.25 18.18 -26.29
C HIS A 255 -21.85 17.63 -26.52
N GLN A 256 -20.84 18.19 -25.84
CA GLN A 256 -19.47 17.70 -25.91
C GLN A 256 -19.35 16.25 -25.44
N LEU A 257 -19.95 15.91 -24.30
CA LEU A 257 -19.91 14.56 -23.75
C LEU A 257 -20.62 13.55 -24.67
N PHE A 258 -21.81 13.88 -25.17
CA PHE A 258 -22.53 13.02 -26.11
C PHE A 258 -21.75 12.79 -27.39
N CYS A 259 -21.21 13.86 -28.00
CA CYS A 259 -20.49 13.75 -29.27
C CYS A 259 -19.18 12.98 -29.13
N LYS A 260 -18.47 13.15 -28.01
CA LYS A 260 -17.25 12.39 -27.70
C LYS A 260 -17.50 10.88 -27.77
N HIS A 261 -18.61 10.41 -27.20
CA HIS A 261 -18.95 8.99 -27.19
C HIS A 261 -19.68 8.52 -28.46
N ALA A 262 -20.30 9.42 -29.22
CA ALA A 262 -21.03 9.05 -30.43
C ALA A 262 -20.16 8.94 -31.69
N PHE A 263 -18.99 9.58 -31.73
CA PHE A 263 -18.28 9.77 -33.01
C PHE A 263 -16.77 9.46 -33.04
N ASP A 264 -16.11 9.01 -31.96
CA ASP A 264 -14.70 8.56 -31.94
C ASP A 264 -13.76 9.42 -32.84
N ASP A 265 -13.69 10.74 -32.57
CA ASP A 265 -12.97 11.81 -33.31
C ASP A 265 -13.56 12.27 -34.67
N GLY A 266 -14.65 11.65 -35.14
CA GLY A 266 -15.43 12.09 -36.30
C GLY A 266 -16.38 13.25 -36.00
N MET A 267 -16.70 14.07 -37.03
CA MET A 267 -17.74 15.10 -36.93
C MET A 267 -19.11 14.50 -37.27
N ALA A 268 -20.14 14.88 -36.50
CA ALA A 268 -21.53 14.51 -36.80
C ALA A 268 -21.91 14.94 -38.22
N GLN A 269 -22.63 14.09 -38.96
CA GLN A 269 -23.17 14.52 -40.25
C GLN A 269 -24.26 15.58 -40.03
N LYS A 270 -24.37 16.54 -40.96
CA LYS A 270 -25.32 17.67 -40.88
C LYS A 270 -26.79 17.28 -40.62
N TRP A 271 -27.19 16.05 -40.97
CA TRP A 271 -28.55 15.57 -40.67
C TRP A 271 -28.67 14.93 -39.28
N GLN A 272 -27.58 14.37 -38.73
CA GLN A 272 -27.51 13.83 -37.36
C GLN A 272 -27.56 14.97 -36.33
N GLU A 273 -26.89 16.09 -36.61
CA GLU A 273 -26.92 17.32 -35.79
C GLU A 273 -28.34 17.81 -35.45
N ARG A 274 -29.34 17.48 -36.28
CA ARG A 274 -30.74 17.85 -36.02
C ARG A 274 -31.40 17.06 -34.90
N PHE A 275 -30.91 15.85 -34.60
CA PHE A 275 -31.46 14.97 -33.58
C PHE A 275 -30.73 15.09 -32.25
N ILE A 276 -29.45 15.48 -32.27
CA ILE A 276 -28.59 15.57 -31.09
C ILE A 276 -29.19 16.46 -29.98
N PRO A 277 -29.67 17.70 -30.24
CA PRO A 277 -30.27 18.53 -29.20
C PRO A 277 -31.51 17.89 -28.56
N ALA A 278 -32.34 17.20 -29.35
CA ALA A 278 -33.54 16.54 -28.84
C ALA A 278 -33.19 15.37 -27.92
N ILE A 279 -32.16 14.57 -28.26
CA ILE A 279 -31.69 13.47 -27.42
C ILE A 279 -31.08 14.01 -26.11
N ILE A 280 -30.25 15.05 -26.19
CA ILE A 280 -29.63 15.70 -25.02
C ILE A 280 -30.71 16.25 -24.08
N GLU A 281 -31.71 16.95 -24.61
CA GLU A 281 -32.84 17.47 -23.83
C GLU A 281 -33.56 16.34 -23.06
N LYS A 282 -33.75 15.17 -23.70
CA LYS A 282 -34.40 14.02 -23.04
C LYS A 282 -33.50 13.30 -22.03
N CYS A 283 -32.18 13.41 -22.15
CA CYS A 283 -31.23 12.89 -21.16
C CYS A 283 -31.10 13.81 -19.92
N ASN A 284 -31.69 15.01 -19.96
CA ASN A 284 -31.74 15.96 -18.84
C ASN A 284 -30.36 16.30 -18.23
N GLY A 285 -29.32 16.36 -19.08
CA GLY A 285 -27.95 16.70 -18.66
C GLY A 285 -27.28 15.68 -17.74
N LEU A 286 -27.80 14.45 -17.62
CA LEU A 286 -27.19 13.40 -16.79
C LEU A 286 -25.99 12.77 -17.52
N PRO A 287 -24.75 12.86 -16.99
CA PRO A 287 -23.56 12.35 -17.65
C PRO A 287 -23.64 10.88 -18.08
N LEU A 288 -24.09 9.98 -17.19
CA LEU A 288 -24.17 8.55 -17.49
C LEU A 288 -25.22 8.26 -18.58
N ALA A 289 -26.33 8.99 -18.59
CA ALA A 289 -27.36 8.84 -19.62
C ALA A 289 -26.86 9.30 -20.99
N LEU A 290 -26.13 10.41 -21.02
CA LEU A 290 -25.51 10.96 -22.23
C LEU A 290 -24.41 10.03 -22.79
N GLU A 291 -23.59 9.43 -21.92
CA GLU A 291 -22.58 8.45 -22.32
C GLU A 291 -23.23 7.20 -22.94
N ILE A 292 -24.21 6.58 -22.26
CA ILE A 292 -24.91 5.40 -22.80
C ILE A 292 -25.57 5.73 -24.15
N MET A 293 -26.28 6.86 -24.24
CA MET A 293 -26.93 7.25 -25.50
C MET A 293 -25.93 7.60 -26.60
N GLY A 294 -24.79 8.22 -26.26
CA GLY A 294 -23.72 8.49 -27.21
C GLY A 294 -23.15 7.20 -27.79
N ARG A 295 -22.82 6.23 -26.94
CA ARG A 295 -22.32 4.92 -27.38
C ARG A 295 -23.37 4.12 -28.17
N GLU A 296 -24.65 4.20 -27.79
CA GLU A 296 -25.72 3.60 -28.60
C GLU A 296 -25.84 4.26 -29.97
N ALA A 297 -25.63 5.57 -30.06
CA ALA A 297 -25.72 6.31 -31.31
C ALA A 297 -24.68 5.88 -32.35
N GLN A 298 -23.54 5.31 -31.93
CA GLN A 298 -22.58 4.68 -32.84
C GLN A 298 -23.22 3.56 -33.68
N SER A 299 -24.22 2.87 -33.14
CA SER A 299 -24.94 1.81 -33.84
C SER A 299 -26.01 2.34 -34.83
N PHE A 300 -26.36 3.64 -34.76
CA PHE A 300 -27.44 4.22 -35.56
C PHE A 300 -26.93 4.67 -36.94
N LYS A 301 -27.08 3.79 -37.92
CA LYS A 301 -26.66 4.03 -39.31
C LYS A 301 -27.68 4.82 -40.12
N GLU A 302 -28.96 4.76 -39.77
CA GLU A 302 -30.05 5.34 -40.56
C GLU A 302 -30.85 6.42 -39.81
N ARG A 303 -31.42 7.38 -40.57
CA ARG A 303 -32.27 8.46 -40.03
C ARG A 303 -33.45 7.97 -39.20
N GLN A 304 -34.03 6.82 -39.56
CA GLN A 304 -35.17 6.26 -38.84
C GLN A 304 -34.78 5.85 -37.41
N GLN A 305 -33.60 5.26 -37.23
CA GLN A 305 -33.13 4.81 -35.92
C GLN A 305 -32.91 5.96 -34.93
N TRP A 306 -32.43 7.11 -35.43
CA TRP A 306 -32.32 8.35 -34.64
C TRP A 306 -33.69 8.94 -34.29
N ARG A 307 -34.66 8.88 -35.20
CA ARG A 307 -36.04 9.31 -34.95
C ARG A 307 -36.72 8.42 -33.91
N ASP A 308 -36.64 7.10 -34.09
CA ASP A 308 -37.19 6.11 -33.17
C ASP A 308 -36.63 6.30 -31.76
N ALA A 309 -35.32 6.60 -31.64
CA ALA A 309 -34.69 6.88 -30.35
C ALA A 309 -35.30 8.12 -29.68
N VAL A 310 -35.52 9.21 -30.42
CA VAL A 310 -36.17 10.41 -29.89
C VAL A 310 -37.63 10.14 -29.49
N GLU A 311 -38.37 9.36 -30.28
CA GLU A 311 -39.77 9.00 -29.99
C GLU A 311 -39.89 8.12 -28.74
N ILE A 312 -39.07 7.08 -28.61
CA ILE A 312 -39.03 6.20 -27.42
C ILE A 312 -38.69 7.00 -26.16
N LEU A 313 -37.78 7.98 -26.26
CA LEU A 313 -37.45 8.88 -25.16
C LEU A 313 -38.58 9.90 -24.86
N ALA A 314 -39.48 10.17 -25.81
CA ALA A 314 -40.56 11.15 -25.70
C ALA A 314 -41.89 10.60 -25.17
N GLU A 315 -42.15 9.29 -25.23
CA GLU A 315 -43.44 8.72 -24.81
C GLU A 315 -43.68 8.73 -23.28
N THR A 316 -44.78 9.41 -22.88
CA THR A 316 -45.59 9.36 -21.63
C THR A 316 -45.42 10.41 -20.51
N LYS A 317 -46.57 10.69 -19.86
CA LYS A 317 -46.81 11.61 -18.73
C LYS A 317 -46.50 10.95 -17.36
N VAL A 318 -45.25 10.88 -16.90
CA VAL A 318 -44.90 10.53 -15.49
C VAL A 318 -43.60 11.23 -15.05
N LEU A 319 -43.39 11.33 -13.72
CA LEU A 319 -42.38 12.05 -12.91
C LEU A 319 -40.92 12.08 -13.45
N LYS A 320 -40.20 13.17 -13.11
CA LYS A 320 -38.83 13.51 -13.55
C LYS A 320 -37.74 12.46 -13.21
N ASP A 321 -37.99 11.52 -12.30
CA ASP A 321 -36.96 10.61 -11.77
C ASP A 321 -36.71 9.34 -12.61
N GLN A 322 -37.42 9.12 -13.73
CA GLN A 322 -37.30 7.91 -14.58
C GLN A 322 -36.61 8.15 -15.94
N VAL A 323 -35.81 9.21 -16.08
CA VAL A 323 -35.04 9.47 -17.30
C VAL A 323 -34.07 8.32 -17.60
N PHE A 324 -33.38 7.81 -16.59
CA PHE A 324 -32.39 6.75 -16.77
C PHE A 324 -33.02 5.41 -17.16
N ASP A 325 -34.15 5.03 -16.56
CA ASP A 325 -34.89 3.81 -16.92
C ASP A 325 -35.23 3.74 -18.42
N ARG A 326 -35.48 4.88 -19.07
CA ARG A 326 -35.77 4.95 -20.51
C ARG A 326 -34.52 4.77 -21.37
N VAL A 327 -33.43 5.45 -21.00
CA VAL A 327 -32.13 5.29 -21.68
C VAL A 327 -31.64 3.86 -21.54
N PHE A 328 -31.70 3.30 -20.33
CA PHE A 328 -31.42 1.90 -20.06
C PHE A 328 -32.32 0.99 -20.89
N GLY A 329 -33.64 1.21 -20.88
CA GLY A 329 -34.60 0.38 -21.64
C GLY A 329 -34.33 0.38 -23.14
N LEU A 330 -33.98 1.52 -23.73
CA LEU A 330 -33.64 1.64 -25.15
C LEU A 330 -32.38 0.84 -25.49
N SER A 331 -31.30 1.01 -24.71
CA SER A 331 -30.07 0.23 -24.88
C SER A 331 -30.33 -1.26 -24.66
N PHE A 332 -30.99 -1.61 -23.55
CA PHE A 332 -31.28 -2.98 -23.13
C PHE A 332 -32.09 -3.76 -24.16
N ASN A 333 -33.19 -3.19 -24.66
CA ASN A 333 -34.09 -3.86 -25.61
C ASN A 333 -33.45 -4.10 -26.98
N ARG A 334 -32.38 -3.36 -27.33
CA ARG A 334 -31.62 -3.53 -28.57
C ARG A 334 -30.51 -4.57 -28.47
N MET A 335 -30.17 -5.04 -27.26
CA MET A 335 -29.17 -6.08 -27.06
C MET A 335 -29.68 -7.48 -27.43
N HIS A 336 -28.77 -8.37 -27.82
CA HIS A 336 -29.09 -9.79 -28.01
C HIS A 336 -29.47 -10.44 -26.67
N SER A 337 -30.41 -11.40 -26.69
CA SER A 337 -30.98 -12.05 -25.48
C SER A 337 -29.93 -12.52 -24.47
N VAL A 338 -28.86 -13.16 -24.94
CA VAL A 338 -27.75 -13.62 -24.08
C VAL A 338 -27.02 -12.48 -23.35
N HIS A 339 -26.87 -11.28 -23.97
CA HIS A 339 -26.26 -10.13 -23.30
C HIS A 339 -27.19 -9.56 -22.22
N GLN A 340 -28.50 -9.55 -22.50
CA GLN A 340 -29.51 -9.17 -21.52
C GLN A 340 -29.46 -10.10 -20.31
N GLU A 341 -29.44 -11.42 -20.53
CA GLU A 341 -29.35 -12.41 -19.44
C GLU A 341 -28.11 -12.19 -18.57
N VAL A 342 -26.93 -12.04 -19.18
CA VAL A 342 -25.69 -11.77 -18.44
C VAL A 342 -25.76 -10.47 -17.62
N LEU A 343 -26.30 -9.39 -18.20
CA LEU A 343 -26.44 -8.12 -17.49
C LEU A 343 -27.40 -8.24 -16.30
N LEU A 344 -28.51 -8.98 -16.47
CA LEU A 344 -29.46 -9.24 -15.39
C LEU A 344 -28.85 -10.13 -14.30
N ASP A 345 -28.09 -11.16 -14.66
CA ASP A 345 -27.36 -12.01 -13.72
C ASP A 345 -26.36 -11.18 -12.88
N MET A 346 -25.69 -10.21 -13.50
CA MET A 346 -24.77 -9.30 -12.82
C MET A 346 -25.50 -8.31 -11.89
N ALA A 347 -26.70 -7.85 -12.25
CA ALA A 347 -27.51 -6.98 -11.40
C ALA A 347 -27.95 -7.66 -10.09
N MET A 348 -27.94 -8.99 -10.04
CA MET A 348 -28.29 -9.79 -8.86
C MET A 348 -27.11 -10.01 -7.88
N LEU A 349 -25.88 -9.67 -8.27
CA LEU A 349 -24.71 -9.64 -7.35
C LEU A 349 -24.89 -8.51 -6.32
N PRO A 350 -24.12 -8.40 -5.22
CA PRO A 350 -24.25 -7.29 -4.26
C PRO A 350 -23.98 -5.91 -4.87
N GLU A 351 -24.48 -4.85 -4.24
CA GLU A 351 -24.18 -3.47 -4.66
C GLU A 351 -22.67 -3.21 -4.65
N ASP A 352 -22.20 -2.53 -5.70
CA ASP A 352 -20.80 -2.25 -5.98
C ASP A 352 -19.87 -3.48 -5.95
N TYR A 353 -20.41 -4.67 -6.29
CA TYR A 353 -19.61 -5.88 -6.35
C TYR A 353 -18.64 -5.87 -7.53
N GLN A 354 -17.35 -5.89 -7.22
CA GLN A 354 -16.27 -6.04 -8.19
C GLN A 354 -16.06 -7.53 -8.54
N ALA A 355 -16.65 -7.95 -9.65
CA ALA A 355 -16.52 -9.31 -10.15
C ALA A 355 -15.26 -9.47 -11.00
N ARG A 356 -14.37 -10.40 -10.66
CA ARG A 356 -13.27 -10.78 -11.57
C ARG A 356 -13.84 -11.26 -12.90
N ALA A 357 -13.29 -10.77 -14.01
CA ALA A 357 -13.74 -11.15 -15.35
C ALA A 357 -13.70 -12.68 -15.57
N THR A 358 -12.65 -13.34 -15.06
CA THR A 358 -12.50 -14.80 -15.10
C THR A 358 -13.62 -15.52 -14.36
N ASP A 359 -14.00 -15.00 -13.20
CA ASP A 359 -15.03 -15.62 -12.36
C ASP A 359 -16.38 -15.56 -13.05
N MET A 360 -16.66 -14.46 -13.75
CA MET A 360 -17.90 -14.29 -14.51
C MET A 360 -17.96 -15.19 -15.73
N VAL A 361 -16.86 -15.30 -16.48
CA VAL A 361 -16.77 -16.20 -17.64
C VAL A 361 -17.00 -17.64 -17.23
N GLU A 362 -16.32 -18.11 -16.18
CA GLU A 362 -16.47 -19.46 -15.65
C GLU A 362 -17.89 -19.74 -15.14
N LEU A 363 -18.52 -18.75 -14.51
CA LEU A 363 -19.91 -18.86 -14.07
C LEU A 363 -20.85 -19.04 -15.27
N GLN A 364 -20.73 -18.19 -16.30
CA GLN A 364 -21.55 -18.25 -17.50
C GLN A 364 -21.40 -19.58 -18.26
N LEU A 365 -20.19 -20.12 -18.33
CA LEU A 365 -19.91 -21.43 -18.91
C LEU A 365 -20.53 -22.57 -18.09
N SER A 366 -20.52 -22.44 -16.76
CA SER A 366 -21.07 -23.45 -15.85
C SER A 366 -22.60 -23.51 -15.95
N ILE A 367 -23.25 -22.34 -15.96
CA ILE A 367 -24.70 -22.21 -16.13
C ILE A 367 -25.15 -22.61 -17.55
N GLY A 368 -24.26 -22.49 -18.54
CA GLY A 368 -24.53 -22.82 -19.94
C GLY A 368 -25.07 -21.65 -20.76
N SER A 369 -24.98 -20.43 -20.24
CA SER A 369 -25.36 -19.20 -20.95
C SER A 369 -24.45 -18.93 -22.16
N CYS A 370 -23.24 -19.48 -22.16
CA CYS A 370 -22.26 -19.36 -23.24
C CYS A 370 -21.69 -20.72 -23.64
N ALA A 371 -21.44 -20.93 -24.94
CA ALA A 371 -20.84 -22.15 -25.47
C ALA A 371 -19.30 -22.17 -25.39
N SER A 372 -18.65 -21.00 -25.30
CA SER A 372 -17.19 -20.89 -25.28
C SER A 372 -16.72 -19.68 -24.46
N GLU A 373 -15.50 -19.78 -23.91
CA GLU A 373 -14.85 -18.70 -23.15
C GLU A 373 -14.71 -17.43 -24.01
N ARG A 374 -14.43 -17.56 -25.31
CA ARG A 374 -14.35 -16.43 -26.24
C ARG A 374 -15.67 -15.65 -26.30
N ARG A 375 -16.80 -16.35 -26.39
CA ARG A 375 -18.12 -15.71 -26.48
C ARG A 375 -18.52 -15.02 -25.18
N ALA A 376 -18.23 -15.63 -24.03
CA ALA A 376 -18.46 -15.03 -22.72
C ALA A 376 -17.69 -13.70 -22.54
N ARG A 377 -16.42 -13.66 -22.96
CA ARG A 377 -15.60 -12.44 -22.92
C ARG A 377 -16.10 -11.37 -23.90
N GLU A 378 -16.52 -11.75 -25.10
CA GLU A 378 -17.13 -10.84 -26.08
C GLU A 378 -18.39 -10.16 -25.53
N ILE A 379 -19.21 -10.90 -24.77
CA ILE A 379 -20.41 -10.35 -24.13
C ILE A 379 -20.03 -9.29 -23.08
N LEU A 380 -19.06 -9.58 -22.21
CA LEU A 380 -18.58 -8.62 -21.21
C LEU A 380 -18.04 -7.35 -21.87
N ARG A 381 -17.24 -7.50 -22.95
CA ARG A 381 -16.75 -6.35 -23.75
C ARG A 381 -17.90 -5.55 -24.36
N THR A 382 -18.89 -6.21 -24.94
CA THR A 382 -20.04 -5.51 -25.55
C THR A 382 -20.84 -4.72 -24.52
N LEU A 383 -20.96 -5.22 -23.29
CA LEU A 383 -21.63 -4.51 -22.19
C LEU A 383 -20.79 -3.32 -21.68
N GLU A 384 -19.47 -3.46 -21.67
CA GLU A 384 -18.51 -2.38 -21.38
C GLU A 384 -18.54 -1.30 -22.46
N ASP A 385 -18.53 -1.69 -23.74
CA ASP A 385 -18.64 -0.81 -24.90
C ASP A 385 -19.94 0.00 -24.87
N LYS A 386 -21.00 -0.50 -24.22
CA LYS A 386 -22.27 0.21 -24.03
C LYS A 386 -22.32 1.07 -22.75
N ALA A 387 -21.23 1.16 -21.99
CA ALA A 387 -21.15 1.83 -20.69
C ALA A 387 -22.14 1.28 -19.63
N LEU A 388 -22.62 0.04 -19.81
CA LEU A 388 -23.46 -0.67 -18.83
C LEU A 388 -22.62 -1.41 -17.80
N LEU A 389 -21.39 -1.79 -18.16
CA LEU A 389 -20.35 -2.28 -17.25
C LEU A 389 -19.19 -1.30 -17.19
N ARG A 390 -18.55 -1.22 -16.02
CA ARG A 390 -17.30 -0.47 -15.83
C ARG A 390 -16.18 -1.44 -15.49
N GLN A 391 -15.02 -1.20 -16.09
CA GLN A 391 -13.79 -1.92 -15.79
C GLN A 391 -12.99 -1.20 -14.71
N GLU A 392 -12.45 -1.95 -13.75
CA GLU A 392 -11.54 -1.45 -12.71
C GLU A 392 -10.24 -2.29 -12.75
N GLY A 393 -9.10 -1.61 -12.97
CA GLY A 393 -7.79 -2.23 -13.17
C GLY A 393 -6.95 -1.49 -14.24
N HIS A 394 -5.63 -1.74 -14.26
CA HIS A 394 -4.67 -1.14 -15.20
C HIS A 394 -5.16 -1.14 -16.66
N ASP A 395 -4.80 -0.11 -17.42
CA ASP A 395 -5.07 0.03 -18.85
C ASP A 395 -4.51 -1.18 -19.62
N VAL A 396 -5.40 -2.07 -20.09
CA VAL A 396 -5.05 -3.35 -20.76
C VAL A 396 -5.10 -3.20 -22.30
N SER A 397 -5.09 -1.97 -22.79
CA SER A 397 -5.13 -1.66 -24.23
C SER A 397 -3.93 -2.25 -24.98
N GLU A 398 -2.77 -2.41 -24.33
CA GLU A 398 -1.52 -2.92 -24.95
C GLU A 398 -1.24 -4.43 -24.78
N VAL A 399 -2.04 -5.17 -24.02
CA VAL A 399 -1.76 -6.59 -23.73
C VAL A 399 -2.40 -7.51 -24.79
N PRO A 400 -1.65 -8.48 -25.38
CA PRO A 400 -2.18 -9.44 -26.36
C PRO A 400 -3.42 -10.18 -25.85
N GLU A 401 -4.35 -10.48 -26.76
CA GLU A 401 -5.69 -10.98 -26.45
C GLU A 401 -5.71 -12.24 -25.56
N PHE A 402 -4.66 -13.06 -25.64
CA PHE A 402 -4.47 -14.25 -24.81
C PHE A 402 -4.07 -13.92 -23.34
N GLN A 403 -3.32 -12.85 -23.08
CA GLN A 403 -2.95 -12.41 -21.72
C GLN A 403 -4.06 -11.60 -21.03
N ARG A 404 -5.01 -11.02 -21.77
CA ARG A 404 -6.25 -10.43 -21.20
C ARG A 404 -7.10 -11.46 -20.44
N SER A 405 -6.87 -12.75 -20.70
CA SER A 405 -7.48 -13.83 -19.92
C SER A 405 -6.97 -13.94 -18.48
N ARG A 406 -5.79 -13.36 -18.20
CA ARG A 406 -5.01 -13.45 -16.96
C ARG A 406 -4.83 -12.12 -16.22
N SER A 407 -5.23 -11.01 -16.84
CA SER A 407 -5.23 -9.70 -16.20
C SER A 407 -6.28 -9.67 -15.09
N GLY A 408 -5.91 -9.20 -13.89
CA GLY A 408 -6.78 -9.02 -12.72
C GLY A 408 -7.85 -7.93 -12.91
N VAL A 409 -8.55 -7.98 -14.04
CA VAL A 409 -9.61 -7.07 -14.44
C VAL A 409 -10.87 -7.38 -13.65
N HIS A 410 -11.39 -6.36 -12.99
CA HIS A 410 -12.66 -6.44 -12.27
C HIS A 410 -13.71 -5.64 -13.02
N TYR A 411 -14.92 -6.19 -13.09
CA TYR A 411 -16.09 -5.52 -13.64
C TYR A 411 -17.07 -5.22 -12.52
N TYR A 412 -17.67 -4.04 -12.57
CA TYR A 412 -18.77 -3.67 -11.69
C TYR A 412 -19.90 -2.99 -12.47
N LEU A 413 -21.11 -3.10 -11.94
CA LEU A 413 -22.31 -2.43 -12.47
C LEU A 413 -22.47 -1.09 -11.75
N HIS A 414 -22.76 -0.02 -12.48
CA HIS A 414 -23.14 1.25 -11.85
C HIS A 414 -24.51 1.10 -11.16
N ASP A 415 -24.71 1.67 -9.97
CA ASP A 415 -25.95 1.51 -9.19
C ASP A 415 -27.23 1.86 -9.94
N VAL A 416 -27.23 2.94 -10.72
CA VAL A 416 -28.41 3.33 -11.51
C VAL A 416 -28.70 2.29 -12.61
N VAL A 417 -27.68 1.68 -13.22
CA VAL A 417 -27.82 0.57 -14.18
C VAL A 417 -28.39 -0.66 -13.49
N ARG A 418 -27.89 -0.97 -12.29
CA ARG A 418 -28.37 -2.06 -11.44
C ARG A 418 -29.84 -1.87 -11.05
N GLU A 419 -30.22 -0.71 -10.54
CA GLU A 419 -31.59 -0.36 -10.16
C GLU A 419 -32.55 -0.54 -11.35
N SER A 420 -32.20 -0.03 -12.53
CA SER A 420 -32.99 -0.19 -13.75
C SER A 420 -33.07 -1.64 -14.24
N ALA A 421 -31.98 -2.42 -14.11
CA ALA A 421 -31.96 -3.84 -14.41
C ALA A 421 -32.86 -4.63 -13.45
N LEU A 422 -32.81 -4.35 -12.14
CA LEU A 422 -33.69 -4.93 -11.12
C LEU A 422 -35.16 -4.56 -11.35
N HIS A 423 -35.44 -3.33 -11.79
CA HIS A 423 -36.79 -2.91 -12.16
C HIS A 423 -37.31 -3.65 -13.40
N THR A 424 -36.46 -3.89 -14.39
CA THR A 424 -36.76 -4.72 -15.57
C THR A 424 -37.07 -6.16 -15.17
N ILE A 425 -36.26 -6.71 -14.27
CA ILE A 425 -36.45 -8.03 -13.68
C ILE A 425 -37.81 -8.12 -12.95
N ALA A 426 -38.17 -7.10 -12.15
CA ALA A 426 -39.44 -7.05 -11.41
C ALA A 426 -40.69 -7.00 -12.33
N LYS A 427 -40.55 -6.48 -13.56
CA LYS A 427 -41.64 -6.39 -14.55
C LYS A 427 -41.90 -7.69 -15.33
N LYS A 428 -40.99 -8.67 -15.31
CA LYS A 428 -41.15 -9.94 -16.05
C LYS A 428 -42.26 -10.85 -15.44
N SER A 429 -42.68 -11.90 -16.14
CA SER A 429 -43.75 -12.82 -15.67
C SER A 429 -43.39 -13.49 -14.34
N VAL A 430 -44.35 -14.05 -13.58
CA VAL A 430 -44.05 -14.73 -12.29
C VAL A 430 -43.04 -15.87 -12.47
N LEU A 431 -43.09 -16.63 -13.57
CA LEU A 431 -42.10 -17.68 -13.88
C LEU A 431 -40.70 -17.12 -14.22
N GLU A 432 -40.63 -15.97 -14.89
CA GLU A 432 -39.34 -15.29 -15.16
C GLU A 432 -38.83 -14.52 -13.95
N ARG A 433 -39.74 -14.07 -13.06
CA ARG A 433 -39.44 -13.60 -11.71
C ARG A 433 -38.98 -14.76 -10.83
N GLU A 434 -39.48 -15.98 -10.96
CA GLU A 434 -38.94 -17.15 -10.23
C GLU A 434 -37.57 -17.58 -10.79
N ARG A 435 -37.28 -17.22 -12.05
CA ARG A 435 -35.98 -17.39 -12.71
C ARG A 435 -34.96 -16.30 -12.35
N LEU A 436 -35.39 -15.11 -11.89
CA LEU A 436 -34.54 -13.92 -11.70
C LEU A 436 -34.71 -13.18 -10.36
N VAL A 437 -35.80 -13.38 -9.63
CA VAL A 437 -36.27 -12.66 -8.44
C VAL A 437 -36.58 -13.65 -7.35
N SER A 438 -35.52 -14.01 -6.65
CA SER A 438 -35.54 -14.11 -5.21
C SER A 438 -36.22 -12.85 -4.63
N GLN A 439 -37.39 -12.98 -4.03
CA GLN A 439 -37.87 -11.94 -3.10
C GLN A 439 -38.56 -12.60 -1.92
N HIS A 440 -37.76 -12.93 -0.91
CA HIS A 440 -37.97 -12.60 0.52
C HIS A 440 -36.81 -13.18 1.36
N LEU A 441 -35.60 -12.64 1.21
CA LEU A 441 -34.51 -12.78 2.20
C LEU A 441 -34.80 -11.97 3.48
N ARG A 442 -36.02 -12.13 4.02
CA ARG A 442 -36.39 -11.82 5.42
C ARG A 442 -37.44 -12.77 6.01
N GLN A 443 -38.14 -13.61 5.21
CA GLN A 443 -39.14 -14.54 5.75
C GLN A 443 -39.08 -15.85 4.98
N GLY A 444 -38.50 -16.86 5.64
CA GLY A 444 -38.15 -18.16 5.06
C GLY A 444 -39.31 -18.88 4.38
N ALA A 445 -39.16 -19.06 3.07
CA ALA A 445 -39.58 -20.20 2.25
C ALA A 445 -39.31 -19.79 0.79
N CYS A 446 -38.45 -20.51 0.05
CA CYS A 446 -38.38 -20.33 -1.40
C CYS A 446 -38.45 -21.67 -2.13
N ARG A 447 -38.86 -21.61 -3.40
CA ARG A 447 -38.72 -22.66 -4.43
C ARG A 447 -38.25 -21.91 -5.69
N GLY A 448 -37.06 -22.21 -6.24
CA GLY A 448 -36.53 -21.53 -7.43
C GLY A 448 -35.10 -21.93 -7.84
N GLN A 449 -34.70 -21.60 -9.09
CA GLN A 449 -33.54 -22.17 -9.79
C GLN A 449 -32.14 -21.58 -9.51
N ALA A 450 -31.99 -20.53 -8.72
CA ALA A 450 -30.68 -19.97 -8.34
C ALA A 450 -30.80 -19.25 -6.97
N LEU A 451 -29.80 -19.43 -6.11
CA LEU A 451 -29.70 -18.84 -4.78
C LEU A 451 -28.33 -18.16 -4.73
N MET A 452 -28.32 -16.86 -5.03
CA MET A 452 -27.17 -16.01 -4.74
C MET A 452 -27.39 -15.41 -3.35
N ALA A 453 -26.67 -15.92 -2.35
CA ALA A 453 -26.56 -15.27 -1.05
C ALA A 453 -25.14 -14.75 -0.92
N THR A 454 -24.90 -13.61 -1.54
CA THR A 454 -23.60 -12.94 -1.58
C THR A 454 -23.59 -11.85 -0.51
N ARG A 455 -22.68 -11.97 0.46
CA ARG A 455 -22.48 -11.16 1.69
C ARG A 455 -23.40 -11.48 2.88
N PHE A 456 -22.98 -12.45 3.70
CA PHE A 456 -23.02 -12.26 5.16
C PHE A 456 -21.61 -11.83 5.55
N SER A 457 -21.46 -10.69 6.21
CA SER A 457 -20.15 -10.11 6.52
C SER A 457 -19.25 -11.03 7.34
N THR A 458 -17.95 -10.86 7.09
CA THR A 458 -16.87 -11.16 8.03
C THR A 458 -17.29 -10.80 9.47
N SER A 459 -17.22 -11.79 10.36
CA SER A 459 -17.52 -11.74 11.80
C SER A 459 -18.98 -11.86 12.27
N GLN A 460 -19.99 -12.03 11.40
CA GLN A 460 -21.22 -12.69 11.87
C GLN A 460 -21.05 -14.20 11.77
N LYS A 461 -20.90 -14.86 12.93
CA LYS A 461 -21.43 -16.22 13.07
C LYS A 461 -22.85 -16.13 12.53
N ILE A 462 -23.16 -16.88 11.49
CA ILE A 462 -24.54 -17.20 11.19
C ILE A 462 -25.12 -17.65 12.54
N SER A 463 -26.06 -16.89 13.10
CA SER A 463 -26.68 -17.31 14.34
C SER A 463 -27.22 -18.72 14.07
N THR A 464 -27.22 -19.57 15.08
CA THR A 464 -27.76 -20.93 14.96
C THR A 464 -29.17 -20.97 14.31
N ASP A 465 -29.89 -19.83 14.31
CA ASP A 465 -31.20 -19.61 13.69
C ASP A 465 -31.17 -19.29 12.17
N GLN A 466 -30.06 -18.79 11.62
CA GLN A 466 -29.91 -18.55 10.17
C GLN A 466 -29.33 -19.77 9.43
N ALA A 467 -28.54 -20.60 10.11
CA ALA A 467 -28.14 -21.93 9.63
C ALA A 467 -29.35 -22.88 9.57
N TRP A 468 -30.32 -22.67 10.47
CA TRP A 468 -31.64 -23.29 10.43
C TRP A 468 -32.39 -22.97 9.13
N ALA A 469 -32.31 -21.73 8.64
CA ALA A 469 -33.03 -21.33 7.41
C ALA A 469 -32.53 -22.09 6.17
N LEU A 470 -31.28 -22.57 6.14
CA LEU A 470 -30.75 -23.41 5.06
C LEU A 470 -31.12 -24.90 5.20
N ARG A 471 -31.31 -25.40 6.43
CA ARG A 471 -31.71 -26.80 6.69
C ARG A 471 -33.13 -27.13 6.21
N GLU A 472 -34.05 -26.15 6.18
CA GLU A 472 -35.44 -26.33 5.72
C GLU A 472 -35.68 -26.02 4.23
N LEU A 473 -34.66 -25.60 3.47
CA LEU A 473 -34.81 -25.24 2.06
C LEU A 473 -34.71 -26.47 1.16
N GLU A 474 -35.84 -27.15 0.93
CA GLU A 474 -36.00 -28.07 -0.20
C GLU A 474 -36.02 -27.27 -1.52
N MET A 475 -34.86 -27.12 -2.17
CA MET A 475 -34.69 -26.38 -3.42
C MET A 475 -34.28 -27.28 -4.59
N PRO A 476 -35.19 -28.11 -5.14
CA PRO A 476 -34.86 -29.05 -6.22
C PRO A 476 -34.44 -28.34 -7.52
N GLU A 477 -34.85 -27.09 -7.70
CA GLU A 477 -34.64 -26.29 -8.91
C GLU A 477 -33.25 -25.61 -8.93
N LEU A 478 -32.56 -25.51 -7.80
CA LEU A 478 -31.36 -24.70 -7.60
C LEU A 478 -30.14 -25.15 -8.44
N LYS A 479 -29.64 -24.26 -9.31
CA LYS A 479 -28.51 -24.47 -10.24
C LYS A 479 -27.23 -23.72 -9.84
N VAL A 480 -27.33 -22.59 -9.15
CA VAL A 480 -26.15 -21.82 -8.74
C VAL A 480 -26.28 -21.50 -7.26
N LEU A 481 -25.25 -21.84 -6.50
CA LEU A 481 -25.08 -21.45 -5.12
C LEU A 481 -23.82 -20.59 -5.00
N MET A 482 -24.00 -19.37 -4.51
CA MET A 482 -22.89 -18.52 -4.06
C MET A 482 -23.08 -18.17 -2.60
N LEU A 483 -22.16 -18.61 -1.75
CA LEU A 483 -22.08 -18.35 -0.31
C LEU A 483 -20.69 -17.81 0.02
N ARG A 484 -20.43 -16.57 -0.41
CA ARG A 484 -19.15 -15.89 -0.18
C ARG A 484 -19.11 -15.22 1.20
N ASP A 485 -17.95 -15.27 1.85
CA ASP A 485 -17.68 -14.71 3.20
C ASP A 485 -18.59 -15.29 4.31
N ALA A 486 -19.19 -16.45 4.06
CA ALA A 486 -20.15 -17.05 4.98
C ALA A 486 -19.43 -17.62 6.23
N GLY A 487 -19.77 -17.11 7.41
CA GLY A 487 -19.32 -17.62 8.72
C GLY A 487 -19.91 -18.99 9.11
N MET A 488 -20.24 -19.85 8.15
CA MET A 488 -20.72 -21.22 8.40
C MET A 488 -19.60 -22.12 8.88
N SER A 489 -19.90 -22.95 9.88
CA SER A 489 -19.05 -24.08 10.25
C SER A 489 -19.41 -25.37 9.50
N GLU A 490 -20.62 -25.48 8.95
CA GLU A 490 -21.13 -26.68 8.26
C GLU A 490 -22.00 -26.29 7.05
N LEU A 491 -21.98 -27.12 6.00
CA LEU A 491 -22.89 -27.00 4.87
C LEU A 491 -24.23 -27.70 5.18
N PRO A 492 -25.37 -27.13 4.74
CA PRO A 492 -26.68 -27.72 4.99
C PRO A 492 -26.84 -29.04 4.20
N PRO A 493 -27.35 -30.13 4.82
CA PRO A 493 -27.52 -31.43 4.13
C PRO A 493 -28.46 -31.36 2.91
N SER A 494 -29.43 -30.44 2.92
CA SER A 494 -30.34 -30.16 1.81
C SER A 494 -29.62 -29.64 0.55
N LEU A 495 -28.38 -29.17 0.66
CA LEU A 495 -27.57 -28.78 -0.50
C LEU A 495 -27.28 -29.97 -1.42
N PHE A 496 -27.03 -31.13 -0.81
CA PHE A 496 -26.54 -32.32 -1.51
C PHE A 496 -27.64 -33.04 -2.30
N THR A 497 -28.90 -32.64 -2.14
CA THR A 497 -30.03 -33.11 -2.96
C THR A 497 -30.34 -32.19 -4.15
N ALA A 498 -29.72 -31.01 -4.25
CA ALA A 498 -29.95 -30.05 -5.31
C ALA A 498 -29.13 -30.35 -6.58
N GLN A 499 -29.69 -30.04 -7.77
CA GLN A 499 -28.99 -30.18 -9.06
C GLN A 499 -28.10 -28.96 -9.38
N LEU A 500 -27.20 -28.63 -8.47
CA LEU A 500 -26.29 -27.49 -8.59
C LEU A 500 -25.33 -27.68 -9.77
N LEU A 501 -25.19 -26.65 -10.60
CA LEU A 501 -24.22 -26.49 -11.68
C LEU A 501 -22.97 -25.71 -11.24
N ALA A 502 -23.11 -24.78 -10.29
CA ALA A 502 -22.00 -23.99 -9.77
C ALA A 502 -22.14 -23.78 -8.26
N VAL A 503 -21.04 -23.99 -7.53
CA VAL A 503 -20.94 -23.80 -6.08
C VAL A 503 -19.73 -22.93 -5.77
N ASP A 504 -19.97 -21.80 -5.12
CA ASP A 504 -18.93 -20.85 -4.73
C ASP A 504 -19.01 -20.59 -3.23
N LEU A 505 -18.00 -21.06 -2.48
CA LEU A 505 -17.88 -20.95 -1.03
C LEU A 505 -16.67 -20.08 -0.65
N THR A 506 -16.30 -19.12 -1.49
CA THR A 506 -15.14 -18.24 -1.27
C THR A 506 -15.17 -17.58 0.11
N SER A 507 -14.05 -17.57 0.83
CA SER A 507 -13.89 -17.02 2.18
C SER A 507 -14.83 -17.64 3.23
N SER A 508 -15.32 -18.87 3.01
CA SER A 508 -16.18 -19.53 3.99
C SER A 508 -15.39 -20.00 5.22
N GLY A 509 -16.04 -19.99 6.39
CA GLY A 509 -15.45 -20.45 7.65
C GLY A 509 -15.35 -21.96 7.84
N ILE A 510 -15.53 -22.74 6.77
CA ILE A 510 -15.71 -24.20 6.79
C ILE A 510 -14.35 -24.88 7.04
N PRO A 511 -14.18 -25.66 8.12
CA PRO A 511 -12.93 -26.34 8.41
C PRO A 511 -12.73 -27.62 7.58
N GLU A 512 -13.81 -28.33 7.26
CA GLU A 512 -13.82 -29.54 6.44
C GLU A 512 -15.07 -29.58 5.56
N LEU A 513 -14.91 -29.99 4.29
CA LEU A 513 -16.06 -30.27 3.43
C LEU A 513 -16.65 -31.66 3.78
N PRO A 514 -17.98 -31.79 3.85
CA PRO A 514 -18.64 -33.07 4.09
C PRO A 514 -18.49 -34.03 2.91
N SER A 515 -18.54 -35.34 3.17
CA SER A 515 -18.39 -36.40 2.15
C SER A 515 -19.56 -36.42 1.15
N GLU A 516 -20.71 -35.89 1.58
CA GLU A 516 -21.93 -35.69 0.77
C GLU A 516 -21.72 -34.70 -0.38
N ILE A 517 -20.59 -33.96 -0.44
CA ILE A 517 -20.25 -33.11 -1.60
C ILE A 517 -20.21 -33.91 -2.91
N SER A 518 -19.92 -35.22 -2.85
CA SER A 518 -19.97 -36.14 -4.00
C SER A 518 -21.36 -36.28 -4.62
N CYS A 519 -22.43 -35.99 -3.87
CA CYS A 519 -23.80 -36.04 -4.38
C CYS A 519 -24.09 -34.95 -5.42
N LEU A 520 -23.26 -33.89 -5.49
CA LEU A 520 -23.38 -32.80 -6.46
C LEU A 520 -22.86 -33.20 -7.85
N GLN A 521 -23.43 -34.25 -8.43
CA GLN A 521 -22.96 -34.83 -9.70
C GLN A 521 -23.10 -33.88 -10.90
N SER A 522 -24.02 -32.91 -10.84
CA SER A 522 -24.25 -31.92 -11.90
C SER A 522 -23.30 -30.71 -11.84
N ALA A 523 -22.53 -30.56 -10.76
CA ALA A 523 -21.72 -29.37 -10.53
C ALA A 523 -20.54 -29.31 -11.50
N LYS A 524 -20.46 -28.23 -12.27
CA LYS A 524 -19.37 -27.92 -13.21
C LYS A 524 -18.31 -27.01 -12.61
N LEU A 525 -18.66 -26.22 -11.59
CA LEU A 525 -17.78 -25.28 -10.92
C LEU A 525 -17.85 -25.45 -9.40
N LEU A 526 -16.69 -25.60 -8.76
CA LEU A 526 -16.51 -25.57 -7.32
C LEU A 526 -15.40 -24.57 -6.97
N ARG A 527 -15.76 -23.48 -6.27
CA ARG A 527 -14.80 -22.49 -5.77
C ARG A 527 -14.76 -22.48 -4.26
N LEU A 528 -13.54 -22.52 -3.73
CA LEU A 528 -13.21 -22.54 -2.30
C LEU A 528 -12.09 -21.51 -2.02
N ASP A 529 -12.01 -20.43 -2.78
CA ASP A 529 -10.95 -19.43 -2.66
C ASP A 529 -10.95 -18.79 -1.26
N CYS A 530 -9.79 -18.43 -0.71
CA CYS A 530 -9.61 -17.77 0.60
C CYS A 530 -10.23 -18.52 1.80
N CYS A 531 -10.48 -19.82 1.68
CA CYS A 531 -10.97 -20.66 2.78
C CYS A 531 -9.83 -21.03 3.73
N ASP A 532 -9.34 -20.05 4.51
CA ASP A 532 -8.16 -20.18 5.38
C ASP A 532 -8.31 -21.27 6.47
N LYS A 533 -9.54 -21.69 6.82
CA LYS A 533 -9.78 -22.74 7.81
C LYS A 533 -9.82 -24.16 7.22
N LEU A 534 -9.93 -24.28 5.89
CA LEU A 534 -10.04 -25.57 5.22
C LEU A 534 -8.69 -26.28 5.27
N VAL A 535 -8.61 -27.39 6.00
CA VAL A 535 -7.34 -28.13 6.21
C VAL A 535 -7.14 -29.19 5.13
N ARG A 536 -8.22 -29.84 4.69
CA ARG A 536 -8.20 -30.95 3.73
C ARG A 536 -9.42 -30.96 2.83
N LEU A 537 -9.24 -31.46 1.61
CA LEU A 537 -10.34 -31.85 0.73
C LEU A 537 -10.72 -33.33 0.98
N PRO A 538 -12.03 -33.65 1.09
CA PRO A 538 -12.47 -35.04 1.21
C PRO A 538 -12.21 -35.82 -0.09
N SER A 539 -11.93 -37.12 0.02
CA SER A 539 -11.66 -37.97 -1.15
C SER A 539 -12.89 -38.11 -2.06
N GLU A 540 -14.08 -37.89 -1.51
CA GLU A 540 -15.36 -37.94 -2.20
C GLU A 540 -15.53 -36.83 -3.26
N VAL A 541 -14.74 -35.74 -3.23
CA VAL A 541 -14.72 -34.73 -4.31
C VAL A 541 -14.43 -35.37 -5.68
N GLY A 542 -13.64 -36.44 -5.70
CA GLY A 542 -13.37 -37.22 -6.92
C GLY A 542 -14.62 -37.84 -7.57
N GLY A 543 -15.74 -37.91 -6.86
CA GLY A 543 -17.03 -38.40 -7.37
C GLY A 543 -17.83 -37.37 -8.20
N MET A 544 -17.39 -36.11 -8.26
CA MET A 544 -18.08 -35.03 -8.96
C MET A 544 -17.83 -35.07 -10.48
N SER A 545 -18.43 -36.05 -11.17
CA SER A 545 -18.10 -36.39 -12.57
C SER A 545 -18.26 -35.25 -13.60
N GLN A 546 -19.09 -34.24 -13.35
CA GLN A 546 -19.30 -33.09 -14.26
C GLN A 546 -18.38 -31.90 -13.97
N LEU A 547 -17.52 -31.98 -12.95
CA LEU A 547 -16.69 -30.86 -12.52
C LEU A 547 -15.68 -30.48 -13.59
N ARG A 548 -15.70 -29.21 -14.01
CA ARG A 548 -14.81 -28.62 -15.02
C ARG A 548 -13.80 -27.67 -14.39
N VAL A 549 -14.20 -26.92 -13.38
CA VAL A 549 -13.34 -25.94 -12.72
C VAL A 549 -13.34 -26.19 -11.21
N LEU A 550 -12.15 -26.39 -10.66
CA LEU A 550 -11.90 -26.42 -9.22
C LEU A 550 -10.93 -25.29 -8.86
N SER A 551 -11.38 -24.36 -8.03
CA SER A 551 -10.58 -23.22 -7.58
C SER A 551 -10.43 -23.25 -6.06
N MET A 552 -9.18 -23.13 -5.59
CA MET A 552 -8.78 -23.08 -4.19
C MET A 552 -7.64 -22.07 -4.03
N ARG A 553 -7.85 -20.83 -4.48
CA ARG A 553 -6.82 -19.79 -4.40
C ARG A 553 -6.64 -19.32 -2.95
N GLN A 554 -5.42 -19.09 -2.51
CA GLN A 554 -5.10 -18.55 -1.18
C GLN A 554 -5.60 -19.40 -0.01
N CYS A 555 -5.78 -20.71 -0.20
CA CYS A 555 -6.12 -21.64 0.89
C CYS A 555 -4.85 -22.07 1.64
N LYS A 556 -4.38 -21.21 2.54
CA LYS A 556 -3.07 -21.35 3.21
C LYS A 556 -2.96 -22.62 4.08
N SER A 557 -4.07 -23.10 4.63
CA SER A 557 -4.11 -24.28 5.52
C SER A 557 -4.19 -25.61 4.78
N ILE A 558 -4.47 -25.63 3.47
CA ILE A 558 -4.50 -26.86 2.69
C ILE A 558 -3.06 -27.30 2.42
N CYS A 559 -2.72 -28.49 2.92
CA CYS A 559 -1.38 -29.09 2.76
C CYS A 559 -1.34 -30.20 1.70
N GLU A 560 -2.47 -30.83 1.41
CA GLU A 560 -2.55 -32.04 0.58
C GLU A 560 -3.78 -32.02 -0.33
N ILE A 561 -3.65 -32.66 -1.51
CA ILE A 561 -4.73 -32.90 -2.47
C ILE A 561 -5.02 -34.41 -2.49
N PRO A 562 -6.29 -34.84 -2.42
CA PRO A 562 -6.64 -36.26 -2.40
C PRO A 562 -6.35 -36.92 -3.76
N GLU A 563 -5.86 -38.16 -3.73
CA GLU A 563 -5.55 -38.96 -4.94
C GLU A 563 -6.78 -39.14 -5.85
N SER A 564 -7.97 -39.20 -5.25
CA SER A 564 -9.25 -39.34 -5.93
C SER A 564 -9.60 -38.17 -6.86
N LEU A 565 -8.91 -37.03 -6.76
CA LEU A 565 -9.06 -35.92 -7.71
C LEU A 565 -8.75 -36.37 -9.15
N GLY A 566 -7.91 -37.41 -9.31
CA GLY A 566 -7.64 -38.08 -10.58
C GLY A 566 -8.90 -38.57 -11.30
N ASN A 567 -9.98 -38.89 -10.58
CA ASN A 567 -11.22 -39.41 -11.16
C ASN A 567 -12.05 -38.35 -11.91
N LEU A 568 -11.69 -37.07 -11.83
CA LEU A 568 -12.41 -35.97 -12.47
C LEU A 568 -12.06 -35.85 -13.97
N LEU A 569 -12.68 -36.70 -14.79
CA LEU A 569 -12.39 -36.81 -16.23
C LEU A 569 -12.71 -35.56 -17.05
N LEU A 570 -13.65 -34.72 -16.61
CA LEU A 570 -14.07 -33.50 -17.31
C LEU A 570 -13.37 -32.22 -16.78
N LEU A 571 -12.45 -32.35 -15.82
CA LEU A 571 -11.75 -31.21 -15.24
C LEU A 571 -10.91 -30.51 -16.31
N THR A 572 -11.17 -29.21 -16.53
CA THR A 572 -10.47 -28.36 -17.50
C THR A 572 -9.55 -27.35 -16.85
N LYS A 573 -9.86 -26.87 -15.63
CA LYS A 573 -9.04 -25.91 -14.89
C LYS A 573 -8.90 -26.33 -13.42
N LEU A 574 -7.66 -26.38 -12.94
CA LEU A 574 -7.31 -26.59 -11.54
C LEU A 574 -6.46 -25.41 -11.05
N LEU A 575 -7.04 -24.59 -10.17
CA LEU A 575 -6.47 -23.31 -9.75
C LEU A 575 -6.17 -23.35 -8.25
N ILE A 576 -4.90 -23.49 -7.88
CA ILE A 576 -4.44 -23.63 -6.49
C ILE A 576 -3.22 -22.74 -6.18
N PRO A 577 -3.27 -21.42 -6.45
CA PRO A 577 -2.20 -20.51 -6.10
C PRO A 577 -2.20 -20.16 -4.60
N GLU A 578 -1.02 -19.82 -4.05
CA GLU A 578 -0.82 -19.35 -2.67
C GLU A 578 -1.30 -20.36 -1.59
N CYS A 579 -1.22 -21.66 -1.88
CA CYS A 579 -1.58 -22.73 -0.95
C CYS A 579 -0.37 -23.37 -0.28
N GLY A 580 -0.58 -23.99 0.89
CA GLY A 580 0.44 -24.68 1.68
C GLY A 580 0.87 -26.05 1.14
N ILE A 581 0.60 -26.35 -0.13
CA ILE A 581 0.72 -27.69 -0.70
C ILE A 581 2.18 -28.05 -0.94
N ALA A 582 2.62 -29.15 -0.34
CA ALA A 582 4.00 -29.62 -0.44
C ALA A 582 4.26 -30.50 -1.67
N CYS A 583 3.25 -31.22 -2.14
CA CYS A 583 3.32 -32.15 -3.26
C CYS A 583 1.94 -32.37 -3.91
N LEU A 584 1.94 -32.62 -5.23
CA LEU A 584 0.76 -33.07 -5.97
C LEU A 584 0.77 -34.61 -6.02
N CYS A 585 0.24 -35.25 -4.99
CA CYS A 585 0.15 -36.72 -4.91
C CYS A 585 -1.04 -37.23 -5.72
N CYS A 586 -0.88 -37.33 -7.05
CA CYS A 586 -1.88 -37.97 -7.92
C CYS A 586 -1.22 -39.10 -8.73
N PRO A 587 -1.41 -40.37 -8.34
CA PRO A 587 -0.79 -41.51 -9.03
C PRO A 587 -1.23 -41.64 -10.50
N ASP A 588 -2.47 -41.25 -10.83
CA ASP A 588 -3.11 -41.48 -12.14
C ASP A 588 -3.41 -40.17 -12.91
N MET A 589 -2.40 -39.34 -13.16
CA MET A 589 -2.56 -38.09 -13.94
C MET A 589 -3.09 -38.30 -15.37
N LYS A 590 -2.87 -39.49 -15.96
CA LYS A 590 -3.50 -39.97 -17.21
C LYS A 590 -5.00 -39.72 -17.34
N MET A 591 -5.73 -39.64 -16.23
CA MET A 591 -7.17 -39.48 -16.23
C MET A 591 -7.61 -38.03 -16.52
N TRP A 592 -6.75 -37.03 -16.26
CA TRP A 592 -7.00 -35.61 -16.54
C TRP A 592 -6.76 -35.22 -18.00
N ARG A 593 -7.37 -35.96 -18.92
CA ARG A 593 -7.18 -35.74 -20.37
C ARG A 593 -7.75 -34.42 -20.87
N ASN A 594 -8.61 -33.76 -20.11
CA ASN A 594 -9.24 -32.50 -20.50
C ASN A 594 -8.66 -31.28 -19.77
N LEU A 595 -7.67 -31.48 -18.89
CA LEU A 595 -7.10 -30.39 -18.10
C LEU A 595 -6.28 -29.49 -19.02
N THR A 596 -6.74 -28.24 -19.18
CA THR A 596 -6.11 -27.21 -20.01
C THR A 596 -5.26 -26.24 -19.19
N MET A 597 -5.63 -25.98 -17.94
CA MET A 597 -4.92 -25.03 -17.08
C MET A 597 -4.65 -25.61 -15.69
N LEU A 598 -3.38 -25.56 -15.28
CA LEU A 598 -2.92 -25.89 -13.93
C LEU A 598 -2.15 -24.70 -13.35
N ASP A 599 -2.70 -24.07 -12.32
CA ASP A 599 -2.08 -22.93 -11.63
C ASP A 599 -1.70 -23.33 -10.19
N LEU A 600 -0.40 -23.37 -9.92
CA LEU A 600 0.18 -23.67 -8.60
C LEU A 600 1.08 -22.51 -8.14
N SER A 601 0.87 -21.29 -8.66
CA SER A 601 1.73 -20.15 -8.36
C SER A 601 1.80 -19.84 -6.85
N LYS A 602 2.98 -19.44 -6.36
CA LYS A 602 3.26 -19.09 -4.96
C LYS A 602 2.95 -20.22 -3.96
N CYS A 603 2.90 -21.47 -4.39
CA CYS A 603 2.93 -22.63 -3.49
C CYS A 603 4.34 -22.78 -2.91
N THR A 604 4.64 -22.03 -1.85
CA THR A 604 5.99 -21.96 -1.29
C THR A 604 6.50 -23.27 -0.71
N ALA A 605 5.61 -24.21 -0.38
CA ALA A 605 5.98 -25.53 0.13
C ALA A 605 6.28 -26.57 -0.97
N LEU A 606 5.92 -26.29 -2.23
CA LEU A 606 6.04 -27.23 -3.34
C LEU A 606 7.51 -27.45 -3.71
N LYS A 607 8.01 -28.67 -3.49
CA LYS A 607 9.42 -29.03 -3.73
C LYS A 607 9.69 -29.50 -5.16
N GLN A 608 8.77 -30.25 -5.73
CA GLN A 608 8.91 -30.86 -7.05
C GLN A 608 7.53 -31.15 -7.65
N LEU A 609 7.46 -31.16 -8.99
CA LEU A 609 6.31 -31.71 -9.70
C LEU A 609 6.42 -33.25 -9.78
N PRO A 610 5.29 -33.96 -9.88
CA PRO A 610 5.30 -35.41 -9.97
C PRO A 610 5.82 -35.89 -11.34
N SER A 611 6.48 -37.04 -11.35
CA SER A 611 7.19 -37.57 -12.54
C SER A 611 6.26 -37.93 -13.70
N ASN A 612 4.96 -38.06 -13.46
CA ASN A 612 3.92 -38.37 -14.45
C ASN A 612 3.19 -37.12 -14.99
N ILE A 613 3.66 -35.88 -14.71
CA ILE A 613 3.00 -34.65 -15.21
C ILE A 613 2.84 -34.62 -16.75
N GLY A 614 3.76 -35.24 -17.48
CA GLY A 614 3.69 -35.40 -18.94
C GLY A 614 2.48 -36.15 -19.47
N GLU A 615 1.73 -36.85 -18.61
CA GLU A 615 0.49 -37.52 -18.98
C GLU A 615 -0.68 -36.55 -19.25
N LEU A 616 -0.54 -35.26 -18.89
CA LEU A 616 -1.54 -34.21 -19.10
C LEU A 616 -1.53 -33.67 -20.54
N VAL A 617 -1.87 -34.52 -21.50
CA VAL A 617 -1.72 -34.26 -22.95
C VAL A 617 -2.47 -33.02 -23.48
N SER A 618 -3.50 -32.53 -22.79
CA SER A 618 -4.30 -31.36 -23.20
C SER A 618 -3.93 -30.07 -22.46
N LEU A 619 -2.90 -30.10 -21.62
CA LEU A 619 -2.50 -28.93 -20.82
C LEU A 619 -1.91 -27.85 -21.74
N THR A 620 -2.55 -26.68 -21.75
CA THR A 620 -2.11 -25.51 -22.53
C THR A 620 -1.40 -24.47 -21.66
N ALA A 621 -1.71 -24.40 -20.36
CA ALA A 621 -1.10 -23.44 -19.44
C ALA A 621 -0.68 -24.09 -18.11
N LEU A 622 0.60 -23.94 -17.76
CA LEU A 622 1.17 -24.36 -16.48
C LEU A 622 1.83 -23.16 -15.78
N ASN A 623 1.36 -22.81 -14.58
CA ASN A 623 1.91 -21.71 -13.79
C ASN A 623 2.48 -22.22 -12.45
N LEU A 624 3.79 -22.05 -12.26
CA LEU A 624 4.52 -22.34 -11.02
C LEU A 624 5.23 -21.08 -10.46
N GLY A 625 4.88 -19.88 -10.94
CA GLY A 625 5.56 -18.65 -10.55
C GLY A 625 5.48 -18.41 -9.03
N GLY A 626 6.60 -18.16 -8.36
CA GLY A 626 6.71 -17.96 -6.92
C GLY A 626 6.85 -19.24 -6.10
N CYS A 627 7.00 -20.41 -6.73
CA CYS A 627 7.31 -21.67 -6.05
C CYS A 627 8.79 -21.73 -5.62
N VAL A 628 9.14 -20.95 -4.60
CA VAL A 628 10.52 -20.73 -4.14
C VAL A 628 11.28 -22.00 -3.72
N GLN A 629 10.58 -23.08 -3.37
CA GLN A 629 11.19 -24.36 -2.98
C GLN A 629 11.35 -25.36 -4.15
N CYS A 630 10.79 -25.06 -5.32
CA CYS A 630 10.84 -25.95 -6.48
C CYS A 630 12.27 -26.06 -7.00
N ALA A 631 12.86 -27.26 -6.92
CA ALA A 631 14.27 -27.47 -7.23
C ALA A 631 14.52 -27.96 -8.68
N CYS A 632 13.62 -28.80 -9.20
CA CYS A 632 13.73 -29.36 -10.55
C CYS A 632 12.35 -29.59 -11.18
N LEU A 633 12.32 -29.56 -12.51
CA LEU A 633 11.18 -29.98 -13.31
C LEU A 633 11.42 -31.41 -13.82
N PRO A 634 10.38 -32.28 -13.88
CA PRO A 634 10.53 -33.65 -14.37
C PRO A 634 10.69 -33.70 -15.89
N ASP A 635 11.47 -34.66 -16.40
CA ASP A 635 11.69 -34.88 -17.84
C ASP A 635 10.39 -35.13 -18.63
N SER A 636 9.34 -35.62 -17.97
CA SER A 636 8.05 -35.85 -18.60
C SER A 636 7.34 -34.56 -19.03
N ILE A 637 7.76 -33.37 -18.55
CA ILE A 637 7.18 -32.09 -18.98
C ILE A 637 7.27 -31.89 -20.50
N GLY A 638 8.31 -32.42 -21.15
CA GLY A 638 8.45 -32.39 -22.61
C GLY A 638 7.44 -33.23 -23.38
N GLN A 639 6.61 -34.03 -22.71
CA GLN A 639 5.52 -34.79 -23.33
C GLN A 639 4.22 -33.97 -23.48
N LEU A 640 4.17 -32.76 -22.90
CA LEU A 640 3.03 -31.85 -22.95
C LEU A 640 2.92 -31.13 -24.30
N GLY A 641 2.65 -31.87 -25.38
CA GLY A 641 2.70 -31.32 -26.75
C GLY A 641 1.76 -30.14 -27.04
N GLN A 642 0.72 -29.91 -26.23
CA GLN A 642 -0.22 -28.80 -26.34
C GLN A 642 0.13 -27.58 -25.47
N LEU A 643 1.25 -27.62 -24.73
CA LEU A 643 1.60 -26.54 -23.80
C LEU A 643 1.94 -25.27 -24.58
N GLU A 644 1.15 -24.23 -24.36
CA GLU A 644 1.32 -22.90 -24.94
C GLU A 644 2.05 -21.97 -23.96
N VAL A 645 1.81 -22.11 -22.64
CA VAL A 645 2.39 -21.22 -21.64
C VAL A 645 2.99 -21.97 -20.47
N LEU A 646 4.23 -21.61 -20.16
CA LEU A 646 4.94 -22.01 -18.95
C LEU A 646 5.42 -20.78 -18.17
N ILE A 647 4.92 -20.61 -16.94
CA ILE A 647 5.31 -19.51 -16.04
C ILE A 647 6.08 -20.08 -14.85
N LEU A 648 7.30 -19.61 -14.64
CA LEU A 648 8.27 -20.07 -13.63
C LEU A 648 8.96 -18.90 -12.91
N HIS A 649 8.43 -17.67 -12.94
CA HIS A 649 9.11 -16.54 -12.29
C HIS A 649 9.32 -16.76 -10.78
N ARG A 650 10.39 -16.25 -10.16
CA ARG A 650 10.72 -16.40 -8.73
C ARG A 650 10.79 -17.86 -8.25
N CYS A 651 11.23 -18.77 -9.10
CA CYS A 651 11.58 -20.14 -8.71
C CYS A 651 13.04 -20.18 -8.22
N ASP A 652 13.28 -19.64 -7.01
CA ASP A 652 14.63 -19.35 -6.48
C ASP A 652 15.58 -20.56 -6.38
N ARG A 653 15.04 -21.77 -6.29
CA ARG A 653 15.81 -23.02 -6.18
C ARG A 653 15.94 -23.82 -7.46
N LEU A 654 15.29 -23.40 -8.54
CA LEU A 654 15.33 -24.11 -9.81
C LEU A 654 16.74 -24.01 -10.41
N THR A 655 17.41 -25.14 -10.60
CA THR A 655 18.81 -25.19 -11.07
C THR A 655 18.94 -25.37 -12.57
N GLU A 656 18.06 -26.18 -13.16
CA GLU A 656 18.10 -26.53 -14.58
C GLU A 656 16.71 -26.76 -15.15
N LEU A 657 16.58 -26.53 -16.46
CA LEU A 657 15.41 -26.85 -17.26
C LEU A 657 15.70 -28.17 -18.01
N PRO A 658 14.77 -29.14 -18.07
CA PRO A 658 15.03 -30.43 -18.72
C PRO A 658 15.15 -30.28 -20.24
N ASP A 659 16.10 -31.00 -20.85
CA ASP A 659 16.32 -31.03 -22.31
C ASP A 659 15.07 -31.43 -23.11
N THR A 660 14.15 -32.16 -22.49
CA THR A 660 12.89 -32.58 -23.11
C THR A 660 11.96 -31.41 -23.43
N LEU A 661 12.15 -30.22 -22.85
CA LEU A 661 11.38 -29.00 -23.19
C LEU A 661 11.50 -28.58 -24.67
N ALA A 662 12.56 -29.03 -25.35
CA ALA A 662 12.74 -28.85 -26.79
C ALA A 662 11.58 -29.45 -27.62
N LYS A 663 10.83 -30.42 -27.07
CA LYS A 663 9.72 -31.09 -27.75
C LYS A 663 8.41 -30.30 -27.76
N LEU A 664 8.34 -29.17 -27.05
CA LEU A 664 7.14 -28.34 -26.90
C LEU A 664 6.93 -27.41 -28.10
N ALA A 665 6.39 -27.96 -29.20
CA ALA A 665 6.23 -27.25 -30.48
C ALA A 665 5.25 -26.07 -30.44
N ASN A 666 4.25 -26.11 -29.55
CA ASN A 666 3.17 -25.11 -29.47
C ASN A 666 3.44 -24.01 -28.44
N MET A 667 4.63 -23.96 -27.83
CA MET A 667 4.95 -22.99 -26.79
C MET A 667 4.94 -21.57 -27.35
N GLN A 668 4.12 -20.70 -26.75
CA GLN A 668 3.91 -19.29 -27.11
C GLN A 668 4.50 -18.34 -26.07
N GLU A 669 4.46 -18.69 -24.78
CA GLU A 669 4.95 -17.85 -23.68
C GLU A 669 5.80 -18.67 -22.69
N LEU A 670 7.01 -18.19 -22.44
CA LEU A 670 7.88 -18.68 -21.37
C LEU A 670 8.32 -17.52 -20.48
N ASP A 671 7.93 -17.57 -19.22
CA ASP A 671 8.33 -16.58 -18.20
C ASP A 671 9.20 -17.27 -17.15
N ILE A 672 10.49 -16.94 -17.10
CA ILE A 672 11.45 -17.46 -16.12
C ILE A 672 12.13 -16.34 -15.35
N GLN A 673 11.43 -15.24 -15.07
CA GLN A 673 12.01 -14.09 -14.37
C GLN A 673 12.49 -14.40 -12.94
N GLN A 674 13.57 -13.77 -12.47
CA GLN A 674 14.06 -13.84 -11.08
C GLN A 674 14.29 -15.28 -10.60
N CYS A 675 14.94 -16.10 -11.43
CA CYS A 675 15.36 -17.47 -11.13
C CYS A 675 16.90 -17.52 -10.95
N PRO A 676 17.45 -17.00 -9.84
CA PRO A 676 18.88 -16.70 -9.67
C PRO A 676 19.82 -17.92 -9.75
N ARG A 677 19.30 -19.14 -9.58
CA ARG A 677 20.09 -20.39 -9.62
C ARG A 677 20.00 -21.15 -10.95
N LEU A 678 19.18 -20.67 -11.88
CA LEU A 678 18.99 -21.34 -13.15
C LEU A 678 20.23 -21.13 -14.02
N SER A 679 20.87 -22.23 -14.45
CA SER A 679 22.14 -22.20 -15.18
C SER A 679 21.99 -21.67 -16.62
N GLY A 680 20.83 -21.87 -17.25
CA GLY A 680 20.56 -21.42 -18.60
C GLY A 680 19.36 -22.14 -19.23
N ILE A 681 19.03 -21.76 -20.46
CA ILE A 681 18.07 -22.48 -21.30
C ILE A 681 18.84 -23.58 -22.04
N PRO A 682 18.32 -24.82 -22.15
CA PRO A 682 19.02 -25.91 -22.83
C PRO A 682 19.29 -25.60 -24.30
N ASN A 683 20.52 -25.83 -24.78
CA ASN A 683 20.90 -25.63 -26.20
C ASN A 683 20.13 -26.57 -27.16
N THR A 684 19.57 -27.66 -26.63
CA THR A 684 18.76 -28.66 -27.34
C THR A 684 17.41 -28.12 -27.82
N VAL A 685 16.99 -26.94 -27.34
CA VAL A 685 15.69 -26.32 -27.65
C VAL A 685 15.54 -25.93 -29.13
N GLY A 686 16.58 -25.36 -29.76
CA GLY A 686 16.66 -25.15 -31.22
C GLY A 686 15.37 -24.68 -31.91
N ARG A 687 15.05 -25.28 -33.08
CA ARG A 687 13.79 -25.08 -33.84
C ARG A 687 12.52 -25.55 -33.14
N GLY A 688 12.61 -26.11 -31.93
CA GLY A 688 11.48 -26.65 -31.18
C GLY A 688 10.47 -25.59 -30.77
N TRP A 689 10.89 -24.34 -30.58
CA TRP A 689 10.03 -23.22 -30.11
C TRP A 689 9.64 -22.25 -31.24
N SER A 690 9.35 -22.76 -32.44
CA SER A 690 9.00 -21.94 -33.60
C SER A 690 7.80 -21.00 -33.41
N MET A 691 6.88 -21.33 -32.49
CA MET A 691 5.66 -20.56 -32.18
C MET A 691 5.82 -19.59 -31.01
N LEU A 692 7.02 -19.49 -30.41
CA LEU A 692 7.27 -18.68 -29.22
C LEU A 692 7.15 -17.20 -29.55
N ARG A 693 6.22 -16.52 -28.87
CA ARG A 693 5.93 -15.09 -29.02
C ARG A 693 6.51 -14.27 -27.87
N ILE A 694 6.47 -14.79 -26.65
CA ILE A 694 6.85 -14.06 -25.44
C ILE A 694 7.90 -14.86 -24.67
N LEU A 695 9.06 -14.26 -24.43
CA LEU A 695 10.12 -14.86 -23.64
C LEU A 695 10.61 -13.85 -22.60
N ARG A 696 10.40 -14.12 -21.31
CA ARG A 696 10.79 -13.21 -20.21
C ARG A 696 11.88 -13.81 -19.33
N LEU A 697 13.04 -13.17 -19.30
CA LEU A 697 14.28 -13.65 -18.68
C LEU A 697 14.86 -12.69 -17.63
N GLN A 698 14.14 -11.61 -17.27
CA GLN A 698 14.63 -10.58 -16.35
C GLN A 698 14.94 -11.14 -14.95
N GLY A 699 15.98 -10.68 -14.28
CA GLY A 699 16.46 -11.13 -12.97
C GLY A 699 17.42 -12.32 -12.99
N ASN A 700 17.96 -12.71 -14.15
CA ASN A 700 18.80 -13.89 -14.36
C ASN A 700 20.20 -13.54 -14.88
N SER A 701 20.94 -12.71 -14.15
CA SER A 701 22.24 -12.13 -14.58
C SER A 701 23.37 -13.13 -14.86
N HIS A 702 23.20 -14.42 -14.54
CA HIS A 702 24.21 -15.46 -14.68
C HIS A 702 23.91 -16.46 -15.81
N MET A 703 22.73 -16.38 -16.44
CA MET A 703 22.33 -17.33 -17.48
C MET A 703 23.16 -17.17 -18.76
N THR A 704 23.58 -18.29 -19.34
CA THR A 704 24.13 -18.34 -20.71
C THR A 704 23.00 -18.33 -21.73
N PHE A 705 23.04 -17.41 -22.69
CA PHE A 705 22.10 -17.38 -23.81
C PHE A 705 22.50 -18.40 -24.87
N PRO A 706 21.59 -19.28 -25.31
CA PRO A 706 21.88 -20.27 -26.34
C PRO A 706 21.97 -19.66 -27.75
N GLU A 707 22.72 -20.27 -28.66
CA GLU A 707 22.95 -19.74 -30.03
C GLU A 707 21.71 -19.79 -30.95
N PHE A 708 20.66 -20.55 -30.59
CA PHE A 708 19.49 -20.78 -31.46
C PHE A 708 18.49 -19.61 -31.56
N PHE A 709 18.75 -18.45 -30.96
CA PHE A 709 17.86 -17.28 -31.05
C PHE A 709 17.57 -16.85 -32.50
N GLU A 710 18.46 -17.17 -33.45
CA GLU A 710 18.25 -16.96 -34.89
C GLU A 710 17.01 -17.69 -35.41
N ASP A 711 16.69 -18.87 -34.85
CA ASP A 711 15.62 -19.75 -35.31
C ASP A 711 14.21 -19.37 -34.78
N LEU A 712 14.08 -18.39 -33.87
CA LEU A 712 12.81 -17.99 -33.23
C LEU A 712 12.03 -16.96 -34.06
N GLU A 713 11.51 -17.34 -35.23
CA GLU A 713 10.88 -16.43 -36.19
C GLU A 713 9.64 -15.67 -35.65
N CYS A 714 8.86 -16.26 -34.73
CA CYS A 714 7.60 -15.68 -34.22
C CYS A 714 7.72 -14.83 -32.94
N LEU A 715 8.94 -14.57 -32.45
CA LEU A 715 9.15 -13.83 -31.19
C LEU A 715 8.69 -12.37 -31.34
N GLU A 716 7.74 -11.96 -30.50
CA GLU A 716 7.16 -10.61 -30.45
C GLU A 716 7.69 -9.82 -29.24
N VAL A 717 7.90 -10.48 -28.09
CA VAL A 717 8.32 -9.86 -26.81
C VAL A 717 9.50 -10.61 -26.21
N LEU A 718 10.59 -9.90 -25.90
CA LEU A 718 11.79 -10.45 -25.27
C LEU A 718 12.18 -9.64 -24.03
N GLY A 719 12.04 -10.25 -22.85
CA GLY A 719 12.41 -9.67 -21.58
C GLY A 719 13.83 -10.00 -21.16
N LEU A 720 14.71 -9.00 -21.01
CA LEU A 720 16.12 -9.18 -20.64
C LEU A 720 16.56 -8.24 -19.51
N ASP A 721 17.59 -8.64 -18.76
CA ASP A 721 18.26 -7.74 -17.84
C ASP A 721 19.20 -6.78 -18.56
N GLU A 722 19.37 -5.58 -18.02
CA GLU A 722 20.27 -4.53 -18.55
C GLU A 722 21.74 -4.94 -18.65
N LYS A 723 22.16 -5.99 -17.92
CA LYS A 723 23.52 -6.53 -17.94
C LYS A 723 23.72 -7.69 -18.90
N CYS A 724 22.64 -8.24 -19.45
CA CYS A 724 22.70 -9.35 -20.39
C CYS A 724 23.05 -8.79 -21.77
N ALA A 725 24.15 -9.27 -22.35
CA ALA A 725 24.46 -8.96 -23.74
C ALA A 725 23.32 -9.49 -24.62
N ILE A 726 22.67 -8.61 -25.38
CA ILE A 726 21.72 -9.01 -26.42
C ILE A 726 22.48 -9.96 -27.36
N PRO A 727 22.01 -11.22 -27.56
CA PRO A 727 22.67 -12.15 -28.47
C PRO A 727 22.90 -11.49 -29.83
N ASP A 728 24.10 -11.62 -30.41
CA ASP A 728 24.44 -10.96 -31.69
C ASP A 728 23.43 -11.29 -32.81
N ALA A 729 22.91 -12.52 -32.78
CA ALA A 729 21.78 -13.02 -33.58
C ALA A 729 20.50 -12.17 -33.52
N CYS A 730 20.16 -11.58 -32.37
CA CYS A 730 18.96 -10.77 -32.19
C CYS A 730 19.15 -9.31 -32.63
N LYS A 731 20.39 -8.80 -32.73
CA LYS A 731 20.67 -7.38 -33.03
C LYS A 731 20.09 -6.93 -34.37
N GLY A 732 20.22 -7.73 -35.42
CA GLY A 732 19.67 -7.40 -36.75
C GLY A 732 18.13 -7.38 -36.81
N ARG A 733 17.44 -8.22 -36.01
CA ARG A 733 15.97 -8.25 -35.95
C ARG A 733 15.35 -7.17 -35.06
N LEU A 734 16.14 -6.63 -34.13
CA LEU A 734 15.77 -5.49 -33.29
C LEU A 734 15.76 -4.18 -34.09
N GLU A 735 16.68 -4.03 -35.04
CA GLU A 735 16.75 -2.89 -35.97
C GLU A 735 15.52 -2.82 -36.92
N ASP A 736 14.92 -3.97 -37.25
CA ASP A 736 13.73 -4.09 -38.12
C ASP A 736 12.37 -3.86 -37.42
N GLN A 737 12.34 -3.35 -36.18
CA GLN A 737 11.13 -3.03 -35.37
C GLN A 737 10.16 -4.20 -35.05
N LYS A 738 10.56 -5.48 -35.18
CA LYS A 738 9.66 -6.63 -34.98
C LYS A 738 9.57 -7.19 -33.56
N ILE A 739 10.49 -6.85 -32.66
CA ILE A 739 10.58 -7.45 -31.31
C ILE A 739 10.59 -6.35 -30.25
N VAL A 740 9.62 -6.40 -29.32
CA VAL A 740 9.56 -5.52 -28.15
C VAL A 740 10.50 -6.06 -27.07
N VAL A 741 11.55 -5.33 -26.72
CA VAL A 741 12.45 -5.72 -25.63
C VAL A 741 11.98 -5.15 -24.30
N GLU A 742 11.44 -6.01 -23.43
CA GLU A 742 11.16 -5.68 -22.04
C GLU A 742 12.49 -5.71 -21.25
N THR A 743 13.31 -4.67 -21.37
CA THR A 743 14.42 -4.49 -20.41
C THR A 743 13.85 -4.23 -19.01
N ARG A 744 14.67 -4.37 -17.97
CA ARG A 744 14.30 -4.21 -16.54
C ARG A 744 13.83 -2.80 -16.12
N VAL A 745 13.15 -2.10 -17.03
CA VAL A 745 12.58 -0.76 -16.88
C VAL A 745 11.19 -0.78 -16.23
N THR A 746 10.53 -1.93 -16.06
CA THR A 746 9.19 -1.97 -15.44
C THR A 746 9.14 -2.26 -13.93
N GLU A 747 10.25 -2.63 -13.27
CA GLU A 747 10.23 -2.88 -11.80
C GLU A 747 11.18 -2.02 -10.94
N LEU A 748 12.04 -1.17 -11.54
CA LEU A 748 12.96 -0.31 -10.77
C LEU A 748 12.64 1.18 -10.81
N CYS A 749 11.55 1.63 -11.44
CA CYS A 749 10.95 2.93 -11.15
C CYS A 749 9.46 2.79 -10.80
N LYS A 750 9.15 2.54 -9.52
CA LYS A 750 7.79 2.72 -9.00
C LYS A 750 7.35 4.19 -8.98
N ASP A 751 8.24 5.11 -9.33
CA ASP A 751 8.06 6.57 -9.26
C ASP A 751 7.96 7.26 -10.63
N CYS A 752 7.91 6.51 -11.75
CA CYS A 752 7.88 7.08 -13.09
C CYS A 752 6.61 6.62 -13.84
N ARG A 753 5.48 7.31 -13.64
CA ARG A 753 4.29 7.18 -14.51
C ARG A 753 4.37 8.21 -15.63
N GLY A 754 4.28 7.77 -16.89
CA GLY A 754 3.96 8.61 -18.04
C GLY A 754 5.18 9.14 -18.83
N ASP A 755 5.12 8.87 -20.14
CA ASP A 755 5.80 9.53 -21.26
C ASP A 755 7.33 9.48 -21.36
N TYR A 756 7.84 8.38 -21.96
CA TYR A 756 9.21 8.20 -22.49
C TYR A 756 10.30 8.46 -21.40
N ILE A 757 11.60 8.21 -21.53
CA ILE A 757 12.52 8.40 -22.63
C ILE A 757 13.71 7.45 -22.36
N PRO A 758 13.97 6.47 -23.23
CA PRO A 758 15.18 5.65 -23.15
C PRO A 758 16.48 6.48 -23.16
N LEU A 759 16.43 7.75 -23.60
CA LEU A 759 17.50 8.74 -23.47
C LEU A 759 17.93 8.98 -22.02
N HIS A 760 16.99 9.21 -21.08
CA HIS A 760 17.29 9.43 -19.66
C HIS A 760 17.88 8.21 -19.00
N TRP A 761 17.41 7.02 -19.39
CA TRP A 761 17.95 5.75 -18.91
C TRP A 761 19.35 5.47 -19.44
N GLY A 762 19.55 5.69 -20.75
CA GLY A 762 20.85 5.59 -21.40
C GLY A 762 21.85 6.55 -20.78
N ALA A 763 21.43 7.79 -20.50
CA ALA A 763 22.26 8.79 -19.86
C ALA A 763 22.62 8.42 -18.42
N LYS A 764 21.64 7.97 -17.61
CA LYS A 764 21.85 7.54 -16.22
C LYS A 764 22.85 6.39 -16.07
N ASN A 765 22.94 5.51 -17.07
CA ASN A 765 23.78 4.30 -17.04
C ASN A 765 25.03 4.39 -17.94
N GLY A 766 25.26 5.54 -18.60
CA GLY A 766 26.43 5.75 -19.45
C GLY A 766 26.43 4.93 -20.75
N MET A 767 25.25 4.61 -21.28
CA MET A 767 25.11 3.84 -22.51
C MET A 767 25.19 4.76 -23.74
N ASP A 768 26.41 5.14 -24.10
CA ASP A 768 26.69 6.13 -25.16
C ASP A 768 25.92 5.83 -26.47
N GLU A 769 25.94 4.59 -26.97
CA GLU A 769 25.26 4.22 -28.23
C GLU A 769 23.75 4.36 -28.14
N MET A 770 23.15 4.03 -26.99
CA MET A 770 21.72 4.22 -26.76
C MET A 770 21.37 5.72 -26.75
N VAL A 771 22.21 6.53 -26.13
CA VAL A 771 22.05 7.98 -26.10
C VAL A 771 22.19 8.56 -27.51
N LYS A 772 23.19 8.15 -28.31
CA LYS A 772 23.32 8.58 -29.73
C LYS A 772 22.08 8.26 -30.54
N PHE A 773 21.57 7.04 -30.41
CA PHE A 773 20.39 6.60 -31.15
C PHE A 773 19.15 7.45 -30.83
N HIS A 774 18.91 7.74 -29.55
CA HIS A 774 17.72 8.51 -29.18
C HIS A 774 17.87 10.02 -29.43
N LEU A 775 19.10 10.55 -29.52
CA LEU A 775 19.35 11.95 -29.85
C LEU A 775 19.01 12.31 -31.30
N SER A 776 18.83 11.35 -32.21
CA SER A 776 18.34 11.65 -33.57
C SER A 776 16.83 11.92 -33.63
N GLU A 777 16.07 11.49 -32.63
CA GLU A 777 14.61 11.56 -32.63
C GLU A 777 14.02 12.40 -31.48
N ALA A 778 14.74 12.51 -30.36
CA ALA A 778 14.25 13.15 -29.13
C ALA A 778 14.85 14.55 -28.90
N ASN A 779 14.08 15.40 -28.21
CA ASN A 779 14.61 16.63 -27.64
C ASN A 779 15.62 16.30 -26.53
N VAL A 780 16.87 16.74 -26.69
CA VAL A 780 17.98 16.51 -25.73
C VAL A 780 17.68 17.04 -24.32
N ASP A 781 16.89 18.11 -24.24
CA ASP A 781 16.54 18.83 -23.02
C ASP A 781 15.20 18.40 -22.42
N PHE A 782 14.64 17.28 -22.90
CA PHE A 782 13.44 16.70 -22.31
C PHE A 782 13.69 16.37 -20.84
N VAL A 783 12.66 16.60 -19.99
CA VAL A 783 12.74 16.43 -18.53
C VAL A 783 11.82 15.31 -18.05
N ASN A 784 12.27 14.54 -17.06
CA ASN A 784 11.42 13.55 -16.38
C ASN A 784 10.48 14.21 -15.34
N LEU A 785 9.71 13.42 -14.60
CA LEU A 785 8.77 13.91 -13.56
C LEU A 785 9.42 14.79 -12.47
N ASN A 786 10.71 14.61 -12.21
CA ASN A 786 11.48 15.40 -11.24
C ASN A 786 12.09 16.67 -11.87
N GLY A 787 11.88 16.89 -13.16
CA GLY A 787 12.51 17.96 -13.93
C GLY A 787 13.93 17.64 -14.38
N SER A 788 14.42 16.40 -14.25
CA SER A 788 15.79 16.05 -14.62
C SER A 788 15.93 15.81 -16.11
N THR A 789 16.94 16.44 -16.74
CA THR A 789 17.36 16.16 -18.11
C THR A 789 18.26 14.92 -18.18
N ALA A 790 18.48 14.40 -19.40
CA ALA A 790 19.47 13.36 -19.64
C ALA A 790 20.88 13.79 -19.17
N LEU A 791 21.24 15.06 -19.38
CA LEU A 791 22.51 15.62 -18.95
C LEU A 791 22.71 15.53 -17.43
N ILE A 792 21.69 15.89 -16.65
CA ILE A 792 21.73 15.81 -15.17
C ILE A 792 21.94 14.36 -14.71
N LEU A 793 21.28 13.39 -15.34
CA LEU A 793 21.39 11.99 -14.99
C LEU A 793 22.76 11.39 -15.35
N ALA A 794 23.30 11.72 -16.53
CA ALA A 794 24.65 11.32 -16.92
C ALA A 794 25.72 11.95 -16.01
N ALA A 795 25.51 13.21 -15.62
CA ALA A 795 26.40 13.91 -14.71
C ALA A 795 26.40 13.30 -13.31
N ALA A 796 25.22 12.91 -12.80
CA ALA A 796 25.08 12.21 -11.52
C ALA A 796 25.76 10.84 -11.50
N GLY A 797 25.78 10.12 -12.62
CA GLY A 797 26.47 8.83 -12.77
C GLY A 797 27.96 8.93 -13.10
N GLY A 798 28.47 10.14 -13.34
CA GLY A 798 29.88 10.37 -13.67
C GLY A 798 30.27 9.89 -15.08
N HIS A 799 29.30 9.72 -15.97
CA HIS A 799 29.51 9.23 -17.32
C HIS A 799 30.02 10.34 -18.24
N THR A 800 31.30 10.71 -18.09
CA THR A 800 31.90 11.87 -18.79
C THR A 800 31.77 11.78 -20.32
N SER A 801 31.91 10.59 -20.91
CA SER A 801 31.70 10.37 -22.36
C SER A 801 30.27 10.69 -22.80
N THR A 802 29.28 10.26 -22.03
CA THR A 802 27.87 10.51 -22.30
C THR A 802 27.51 11.99 -22.11
N VAL A 803 28.10 12.64 -21.11
CA VAL A 803 27.96 14.09 -20.90
C VAL A 803 28.54 14.85 -22.08
N ASP A 804 29.76 14.53 -22.53
CA ASP A 804 30.39 15.15 -23.72
C ASP A 804 29.52 15.00 -24.97
N LEU A 805 28.95 13.81 -25.16
CA LEU A 805 28.05 13.49 -26.25
C LEU A 805 26.76 14.33 -26.20
N LEU A 806 26.11 14.42 -25.03
CA LEU A 806 24.90 15.24 -24.85
C LEU A 806 25.19 16.74 -25.09
N LEU A 807 26.32 17.24 -24.58
CA LEU A 807 26.75 18.63 -24.78
C LEU A 807 27.06 18.94 -26.25
N LYS A 808 27.67 18.01 -26.99
CA LYS A 808 27.88 18.13 -28.44
C LYS A 808 26.58 18.18 -29.25
N HIS A 809 25.50 17.62 -28.70
CA HIS A 809 24.15 17.69 -29.26
C HIS A 809 23.33 18.86 -28.70
N ASN A 810 23.99 19.90 -28.17
CA ASN A 810 23.39 21.13 -27.66
C ASN A 810 22.47 20.95 -26.44
N ALA A 811 22.76 19.98 -25.56
CA ALA A 811 22.10 19.92 -24.25
C ALA A 811 22.32 21.22 -23.46
N SER A 812 21.27 21.74 -22.85
CA SER A 812 21.33 22.90 -21.98
C SER A 812 22.09 22.56 -20.68
N VAL A 813 23.28 23.17 -20.54
CA VAL A 813 24.23 22.90 -19.44
C VAL A 813 23.63 23.21 -18.07
N ASP A 814 22.87 24.31 -17.99
CA ASP A 814 22.37 24.91 -16.74
C ASP A 814 20.88 24.67 -16.51
N GLN A 815 20.25 23.82 -17.34
CA GLN A 815 18.87 23.43 -17.09
C GLN A 815 18.79 22.71 -15.75
N ALA A 816 17.86 23.16 -14.91
CA ALA A 816 17.73 22.72 -13.54
C ALA A 816 16.48 21.86 -13.34
N THR A 817 16.52 20.97 -12.35
CA THR A 817 15.35 20.22 -11.88
C THR A 817 14.29 21.13 -11.28
N LYS A 818 13.14 20.55 -10.89
CA LYS A 818 12.09 21.29 -10.18
C LYS A 818 12.58 21.93 -8.87
N ASP A 819 13.62 21.38 -8.25
CA ASP A 819 14.21 21.91 -7.02
C ASP A 819 15.39 22.86 -7.28
N GLY A 820 15.73 23.11 -8.55
CA GLY A 820 16.84 23.97 -8.94
C GLY A 820 18.20 23.26 -9.02
N SER A 821 18.27 21.94 -8.92
CA SER A 821 19.53 21.19 -9.07
C SER A 821 19.98 21.11 -10.52
N THR A 822 21.26 21.40 -10.79
CA THR A 822 21.87 21.34 -12.14
C THR A 822 22.74 20.10 -12.33
N ALA A 823 23.22 19.88 -13.56
CA ALA A 823 24.17 18.82 -13.87
C ALA A 823 25.50 19.01 -13.10
N LEU A 824 25.95 20.26 -12.95
CA LEU A 824 27.16 20.61 -12.20
C LEU A 824 27.04 20.21 -10.73
N MET A 825 25.92 20.54 -10.07
CA MET A 825 25.67 20.16 -8.68
C MET A 825 25.61 18.65 -8.50
N SER A 826 24.96 17.93 -9.41
CA SER A 826 24.83 16.47 -9.34
C SER A 826 26.18 15.75 -9.51
N ALA A 827 27.03 16.23 -10.43
CA ALA A 827 28.40 15.72 -10.59
C ALA A 827 29.28 16.09 -9.39
N ALA A 828 29.10 17.28 -8.82
CA ALA A 828 29.85 17.76 -7.67
C ALA A 828 29.55 16.96 -6.40
N PHE A 829 28.26 16.68 -6.14
CA PHE A 829 27.80 15.85 -5.02
C PHE A 829 28.37 14.43 -5.06
N ASN A 830 28.51 13.83 -6.25
CA ASN A 830 29.05 12.47 -6.40
C ASN A 830 30.57 12.45 -6.61
N GLY A 831 31.24 13.61 -6.62
CA GLY A 831 32.70 13.70 -6.70
C GLY A 831 33.27 13.38 -8.08
N HIS A 832 32.48 13.51 -9.14
CA HIS A 832 32.91 13.21 -10.51
C HIS A 832 33.70 14.37 -11.12
N THR A 833 34.93 14.58 -10.65
CA THR A 833 35.79 15.73 -11.00
C THR A 833 35.98 15.92 -12.52
N SER A 834 36.16 14.84 -13.29
CA SER A 834 36.30 14.91 -14.75
C SER A 834 35.03 15.43 -15.44
N THR A 835 33.86 15.06 -14.93
CA THR A 835 32.58 15.53 -15.45
C THR A 835 32.33 16.98 -15.06
N VAL A 836 32.72 17.39 -13.84
CA VAL A 836 32.68 18.79 -13.39
C VAL A 836 33.58 19.66 -14.28
N ASP A 837 34.81 19.22 -14.56
CA ASP A 837 35.75 19.92 -15.46
C ASP A 837 35.16 20.10 -16.87
N LEU A 838 34.54 19.04 -17.40
CA LEU A 838 33.87 19.11 -18.70
C LEU A 838 32.70 20.10 -18.70
N LEU A 839 31.83 20.08 -17.68
CA LEU A 839 30.69 20.99 -17.57
C LEU A 839 31.15 22.46 -17.43
N LEU A 840 32.17 22.73 -16.63
CA LEU A 840 32.75 24.07 -16.46
C LEU A 840 33.39 24.58 -17.76
N LYS A 841 34.06 23.70 -18.54
CA LYS A 841 34.57 24.04 -19.88
C LYS A 841 33.46 24.38 -20.88
N HIS A 842 32.26 23.87 -20.66
CA HIS A 842 31.05 24.21 -21.41
C HIS A 842 30.26 25.39 -20.79
N ASN A 843 30.91 26.21 -19.95
CA ASN A 843 30.37 27.41 -19.32
C ASN A 843 29.20 27.17 -18.34
N ALA A 844 29.18 26.04 -17.64
CA ALA A 844 28.24 25.83 -16.54
C ALA A 844 28.35 26.96 -15.50
N LEU A 845 27.20 27.45 -15.01
CA LEU A 845 27.14 28.50 -14.00
C LEU A 845 27.59 27.95 -12.64
N VAL A 846 28.81 28.31 -12.23
CA VAL A 846 29.48 27.77 -11.04
C VAL A 846 28.72 28.05 -9.73
N ASP A 847 28.12 29.24 -9.61
CA ASP A 847 27.42 29.73 -8.42
C ASP A 847 25.89 29.69 -8.56
N GLN A 848 25.37 28.99 -9.57
CA GLN A 848 23.93 28.75 -9.64
C GLN A 848 23.49 28.03 -8.36
N ALA A 849 22.39 28.47 -7.79
CA ALA A 849 21.86 27.95 -6.55
C ALA A 849 20.54 27.21 -6.79
N THR A 850 20.27 26.20 -5.96
CA THR A 850 18.95 25.56 -5.89
C THR A 850 17.91 26.52 -5.34
N LYS A 851 16.65 26.09 -5.30
CA LYS A 851 15.58 26.87 -4.64
C LYS A 851 15.84 27.15 -3.17
N TYR A 852 16.68 26.35 -2.52
CA TYR A 852 17.05 26.51 -1.11
C TYR A 852 18.41 27.19 -0.94
N GLY A 853 19.00 27.73 -2.01
CA GLY A 853 20.30 28.41 -1.96
C GLY A 853 21.53 27.49 -2.06
N GLY A 854 21.35 26.16 -2.09
CA GLY A 854 22.45 25.20 -2.18
C GLY A 854 23.26 25.30 -3.50
N THR A 855 24.59 25.28 -3.42
CA THR A 855 25.51 25.40 -4.57
C THR A 855 26.33 24.12 -4.81
N ALA A 856 26.93 23.99 -6.00
CA ALA A 856 27.81 22.85 -6.31
C ALA A 856 29.02 22.77 -5.35
N LEU A 857 29.51 23.93 -4.87
CA LEU A 857 30.61 24.00 -3.91
C LEU A 857 30.20 23.41 -2.56
N MET A 858 29.01 23.74 -2.04
CA MET A 858 28.49 23.20 -0.77
C MET A 858 28.32 21.67 -0.83
N GLU A 859 27.75 21.16 -1.91
CA GLU A 859 27.50 19.72 -2.08
C GLU A 859 28.80 18.90 -2.14
N ALA A 860 29.80 19.39 -2.91
CA ALA A 860 31.12 18.77 -2.95
C ALA A 860 31.84 18.88 -1.60
N ALA A 861 31.65 19.99 -0.89
CA ALA A 861 32.25 20.25 0.41
C ALA A 861 31.75 19.29 1.49
N PHE A 862 30.43 19.09 1.57
CA PHE A 862 29.77 18.14 2.48
C PHE A 862 30.28 16.70 2.30
N LYS A 863 30.42 16.26 1.04
CA LYS A 863 30.89 14.91 0.71
C LYS A 863 32.41 14.75 0.79
N GLY A 864 33.15 15.85 0.90
CA GLY A 864 34.61 15.83 1.04
C GLY A 864 35.35 15.56 -0.24
N HIS A 865 34.76 15.93 -1.39
CA HIS A 865 35.38 15.76 -2.70
C HIS A 865 36.38 16.91 -2.96
N THR A 866 37.51 16.88 -2.24
CA THR A 866 38.51 17.97 -2.22
C THR A 866 39.00 18.38 -3.61
N SER A 867 39.24 17.42 -4.52
CA SER A 867 39.66 17.72 -5.91
C SER A 867 38.59 18.46 -6.70
N THR A 868 37.31 18.16 -6.46
CA THR A 868 36.19 18.86 -7.09
C THR A 868 36.01 20.26 -6.51
N VAL A 869 36.19 20.41 -5.20
CA VAL A 869 36.18 21.73 -4.53
C VAL A 869 37.30 22.63 -5.07
N ASP A 870 38.53 22.11 -5.18
CA ASP A 870 39.67 22.82 -5.77
C ASP A 870 39.38 23.29 -7.20
N LEU A 871 38.77 22.42 -8.01
CA LEU A 871 38.37 22.74 -9.37
C LEU A 871 37.30 23.84 -9.42
N LEU A 872 36.26 23.76 -8.59
CA LEU A 872 35.20 24.77 -8.51
C LEU A 872 35.75 26.15 -8.07
N LEU A 873 36.62 26.17 -7.06
CA LEU A 873 37.27 27.40 -6.58
C LEU A 873 38.19 28.02 -7.63
N LYS A 874 38.92 27.19 -8.39
CA LYS A 874 39.73 27.65 -9.55
C LYS A 874 38.88 28.27 -10.67
N HIS A 875 37.61 27.87 -10.75
CA HIS A 875 36.61 28.46 -11.65
C HIS A 875 35.81 29.61 -11.01
N ASN A 876 36.34 30.23 -9.95
CA ASN A 876 35.78 31.38 -9.23
C ASN A 876 34.45 31.11 -8.52
N ALA A 877 34.21 29.88 -8.02
CA ALA A 877 33.10 29.63 -7.11
C ALA A 877 33.18 30.54 -5.88
N SER A 878 32.04 31.13 -5.48
CA SER A 878 31.96 31.99 -4.30
C SER A 878 32.12 31.16 -3.03
N VAL A 879 33.25 31.33 -2.34
CA VAL A 879 33.65 30.53 -1.18
C VAL A 879 32.69 30.68 0.03
N ASP A 880 32.16 31.89 0.21
CA ASP A 880 31.32 32.28 1.36
C ASP A 880 29.85 32.52 0.99
N GLN A 881 29.42 32.09 -0.20
CA GLN A 881 28.00 32.09 -0.54
C GLN A 881 27.28 31.19 0.48
N GLY A 882 26.24 31.75 1.10
CA GLY A 882 25.33 31.03 1.98
C GLY A 882 24.09 30.54 1.22
N ASP A 883 23.50 29.46 1.69
CA ASP A 883 22.17 29.03 1.27
C ASP A 883 21.08 29.90 1.92
N GLU A 884 19.79 29.53 1.81
CA GLU A 884 18.70 30.31 2.40
C GLU A 884 18.81 30.41 3.93
N ASP A 885 19.38 29.40 4.59
CA ASP A 885 19.65 29.40 6.04
C ASP A 885 21.01 30.05 6.34
N GLY A 886 21.74 30.55 5.34
CA GLY A 886 23.07 31.13 5.50
C GLY A 886 24.20 30.10 5.68
N ARG A 887 23.95 28.81 5.43
CA ARG A 887 24.98 27.77 5.50
C ARG A 887 25.94 27.88 4.33
N THR A 888 27.24 27.87 4.61
CA THR A 888 28.32 27.96 3.61
C THR A 888 28.97 26.61 3.35
N ALA A 889 29.80 26.53 2.31
CA ALA A 889 30.58 25.33 2.02
C ALA A 889 31.50 24.92 3.19
N LEU A 890 32.01 25.88 3.97
CA LEU A 890 32.83 25.62 5.15
C LEU A 890 32.03 24.93 6.26
N LEU A 891 30.79 25.39 6.52
CA LEU A 891 29.87 24.77 7.47
C LEU A 891 29.55 23.32 7.05
N SER A 892 29.21 23.09 5.79
CA SER A 892 28.92 21.75 5.27
C SER A 892 30.14 20.81 5.34
N ALA A 893 31.34 21.29 5.03
CA ALA A 893 32.57 20.49 5.15
C ALA A 893 32.90 20.14 6.61
N ALA A 894 32.62 21.06 7.53
CA ALA A 894 32.84 20.86 8.96
C ALA A 894 31.88 19.83 9.55
N GLU A 895 30.59 19.89 9.18
CA GLU A 895 29.57 18.89 9.53
C GLU A 895 30.00 17.48 9.07
N GLY A 896 30.47 17.36 7.82
CA GLY A 896 30.96 16.11 7.25
C GLY A 896 32.32 15.64 7.76
N GLY A 897 33.01 16.43 8.59
CA GLY A 897 34.35 16.10 9.11
C GLY A 897 35.44 16.08 8.06
N ARG A 898 35.29 16.84 6.97
CA ARG A 898 36.15 16.78 5.79
C ARG A 898 37.37 17.67 5.95
N THR A 899 38.30 17.29 6.83
CA THR A 899 39.46 18.14 7.23
C THR A 899 40.25 18.69 6.04
N SER A 900 40.57 17.88 5.02
CA SER A 900 41.32 18.35 3.84
C SER A 900 40.54 19.37 3.00
N THR A 901 39.21 19.25 2.95
CA THR A 901 38.36 20.21 2.25
C THR A 901 38.20 21.50 3.04
N VAL A 902 38.10 21.41 4.37
CA VAL A 902 38.12 22.58 5.26
C VAL A 902 39.43 23.36 5.09
N ASP A 903 40.58 22.69 5.08
CA ASP A 903 41.89 23.31 4.86
C ASP A 903 41.93 24.06 3.53
N LEU A 904 41.47 23.41 2.46
CA LEU A 904 41.40 24.01 1.13
C LEU A 904 40.48 25.25 1.08
N LEU A 905 39.28 25.19 1.69
CA LEU A 905 38.36 26.33 1.74
C LEU A 905 38.98 27.51 2.50
N LEU A 906 39.63 27.26 3.64
CA LEU A 906 40.31 28.28 4.43
C LEU A 906 41.51 28.88 3.68
N GLN A 907 42.26 28.08 2.91
CA GLN A 907 43.32 28.57 2.01
C GLN A 907 42.77 29.49 0.90
N HIS A 908 41.51 29.29 0.52
CA HIS A 908 40.78 30.16 -0.40
C HIS A 908 40.03 31.32 0.30
N ASN A 909 40.43 31.66 1.54
CA ASN A 909 39.89 32.75 2.35
C ASN A 909 38.42 32.60 2.77
N ALA A 910 37.93 31.37 2.95
CA ALA A 910 36.62 31.17 3.60
C ALA A 910 36.58 31.82 4.99
N SER A 911 35.47 32.49 5.32
CA SER A 911 35.28 33.14 6.61
C SER A 911 35.08 32.10 7.72
N VAL A 912 36.12 31.91 8.55
CA VAL A 912 36.17 30.86 9.59
C VAL A 912 35.03 30.92 10.62
N ASP A 913 34.58 32.13 10.96
CA ASP A 913 33.55 32.40 11.98
C ASP A 913 32.21 32.85 11.38
N GLN A 914 32.00 32.64 10.07
CA GLN A 914 30.70 32.88 9.47
C GLN A 914 29.65 31.96 10.10
N VAL A 915 28.48 32.54 10.36
CA VAL A 915 27.37 31.85 10.98
C VAL A 915 26.20 31.70 10.01
N GLU A 916 25.49 30.59 10.13
CA GLU A 916 24.15 30.44 9.55
C GLU A 916 23.10 31.15 10.44
N GLU A 917 21.84 31.10 10.04
CA GLU A 917 20.75 31.85 10.66
C GLU A 917 20.62 31.59 12.16
N ASP A 918 20.73 30.37 12.67
CA ASP A 918 20.64 30.07 14.10
C ASP A 918 21.89 30.45 14.92
N GLY A 919 22.99 30.82 14.23
CA GLY A 919 24.25 31.23 14.83
C GLY A 919 25.31 30.12 14.91
N TRP A 920 25.15 29.01 14.19
CA TRP A 920 26.12 27.92 14.12
C TRP A 920 27.36 28.33 13.34
N THR A 921 28.54 28.03 13.91
CA THR A 921 29.85 28.15 13.24
C THR A 921 30.36 26.79 12.77
N ALA A 922 31.32 26.79 11.84
CA ALA A 922 32.01 25.58 11.42
C ALA A 922 32.66 24.82 12.60
N LEU A 923 33.15 25.58 13.61
CA LEU A 923 33.70 24.98 14.83
C LEU A 923 32.64 24.21 15.63
N MET A 924 31.43 24.75 15.75
CA MET A 924 30.31 24.08 16.43
C MET A 924 29.87 22.81 15.69
N GLU A 925 29.75 22.85 14.36
CA GLU A 925 29.35 21.69 13.56
C GLU A 925 30.37 20.54 13.67
N ALA A 926 31.67 20.86 13.57
CA ALA A 926 32.74 19.88 13.76
C ALA A 926 32.78 19.35 15.20
N ALA A 927 32.50 20.20 16.20
CA ALA A 927 32.50 19.81 17.61
C ALA A 927 31.33 18.91 17.98
N CYS A 928 30.12 19.22 17.48
CA CYS A 928 28.90 18.44 17.65
C CYS A 928 29.05 17.01 17.13
N ASN A 929 29.71 16.84 15.98
CA ASN A 929 29.94 15.54 15.36
C ASN A 929 31.25 14.84 15.80
N GLY A 930 32.04 15.45 16.68
CA GLY A 930 33.24 14.85 17.23
C GLY A 930 34.44 14.79 16.28
N HIS A 931 34.47 15.62 15.24
CA HIS A 931 35.53 15.66 14.23
C HIS A 931 36.77 16.40 14.75
N THR A 932 37.49 15.79 15.70
CA THR A 932 38.60 16.43 16.43
C THR A 932 39.68 17.02 15.52
N SER A 933 40.04 16.35 14.41
CA SER A 933 41.03 16.87 13.46
C SER A 933 40.58 18.14 12.75
N THR A 934 39.29 18.25 12.43
CA THR A 934 38.70 19.44 11.81
C THR A 934 38.61 20.58 12.82
N VAL A 935 38.25 20.27 14.07
CA VAL A 935 38.28 21.25 15.18
C VAL A 935 39.69 21.81 15.38
N ASP A 936 40.71 20.96 15.42
CA ASP A 936 42.13 21.39 15.54
C ASP A 936 42.54 22.32 14.40
N LEU A 937 42.15 21.98 13.17
CA LEU A 937 42.42 22.81 12.00
C LEU A 937 41.70 24.17 12.07
N LEU A 938 40.41 24.21 12.41
CA LEU A 938 39.65 25.45 12.52
C LEU A 938 40.23 26.37 13.60
N LEU A 939 40.61 25.81 14.76
CA LEU A 939 41.25 26.56 15.84
C LEU A 939 42.63 27.11 15.43
N LYS A 940 43.41 26.36 14.64
CA LYS A 940 44.68 26.85 14.05
C LYS A 940 44.47 27.99 13.06
N HIS A 941 43.30 28.07 12.44
CA HIS A 941 42.88 29.18 11.59
C HIS A 941 42.14 30.30 12.38
N ASN A 942 42.32 30.35 13.71
CA ASN A 942 41.79 31.37 14.61
C ASN A 942 40.24 31.40 14.71
N ALA A 943 39.57 30.25 14.58
CA ALA A 943 38.14 30.16 14.90
C ALA A 943 37.86 30.61 16.34
N SER A 944 36.79 31.38 16.55
CA SER A 944 36.41 31.87 17.87
C SER A 944 35.86 30.73 18.75
N VAL A 945 36.70 30.28 19.70
CA VAL A 945 36.43 29.11 20.55
C VAL A 945 35.15 29.23 21.40
N ASP A 946 34.83 30.44 21.86
CA ASP A 946 33.70 30.74 22.76
C ASP A 946 32.53 31.46 22.07
N GLN A 947 32.55 31.53 20.74
CA GLN A 947 31.39 32.04 20.02
C GLN A 947 30.17 31.19 20.37
N ALA A 948 29.04 31.85 20.58
CA ALA A 948 27.79 31.21 20.97
C ALA A 948 26.71 31.49 19.95
N ARG A 949 25.87 30.50 19.68
CA ARG A 949 24.68 30.66 18.83
C ARG A 949 23.60 31.47 19.54
N LYS A 950 22.46 31.73 18.86
CA LYS A 950 21.40 32.63 19.39
C LYS A 950 20.80 32.24 20.73
N ASP A 951 20.81 30.96 21.09
CA ASP A 951 20.33 30.43 22.39
C ASP A 951 21.46 30.26 23.43
N GLY A 952 22.70 30.61 23.08
CA GLY A 952 23.87 30.60 23.95
C GLY A 952 24.70 29.32 23.94
N TRP A 953 24.43 28.35 23.06
CA TRP A 953 25.28 27.14 22.95
C TRP A 953 26.65 27.45 22.31
N THR A 954 27.71 26.85 22.86
CA THR A 954 29.08 26.91 22.36
C THR A 954 29.56 25.56 21.82
N ALA A 955 30.68 25.55 21.08
CA ALA A 955 31.30 24.32 20.59
C ALA A 955 31.66 23.34 21.73
N LEU A 956 32.08 23.86 22.89
CA LEU A 956 32.38 23.05 24.08
C LEU A 956 31.12 22.34 24.60
N MET A 957 29.98 23.03 24.65
CA MET A 957 28.71 22.44 25.10
C MET A 957 28.23 21.35 24.14
N GLU A 958 28.36 21.55 22.82
CA GLU A 958 27.97 20.56 21.81
C GLU A 958 28.82 19.29 21.88
N ALA A 959 30.15 19.44 21.96
CA ALA A 959 31.06 18.31 22.13
C ALA A 959 30.81 17.58 23.46
N ALA A 960 30.49 18.33 24.52
CA ALA A 960 30.20 17.75 25.83
C ALA A 960 28.87 16.99 25.86
N CYS A 961 27.83 17.55 25.23
CA CYS A 961 26.51 16.95 25.10
C CYS A 961 26.56 15.60 24.37
N ASN A 962 27.38 15.49 23.31
CA ASN A 962 27.54 14.26 22.52
C ASN A 962 28.67 13.33 23.02
N GLY A 963 29.35 13.69 24.11
CA GLY A 963 30.35 12.84 24.75
C GLY A 963 31.67 12.73 24.00
N HIS A 964 32.00 13.68 23.13
CA HIS A 964 33.23 13.69 22.34
C HIS A 964 34.43 14.18 23.17
N THR A 965 34.88 13.34 24.12
CA THR A 965 35.91 13.68 25.12
C THR A 965 37.21 14.23 24.50
N SER A 966 37.69 13.67 23.39
CA SER A 966 38.90 14.16 22.70
C SER A 966 38.74 15.57 22.14
N THR A 967 37.55 15.90 21.63
CA THR A 967 37.24 17.24 21.12
C THR A 967 37.08 18.24 22.27
N VAL A 968 36.46 17.82 23.38
CA VAL A 968 36.37 18.62 24.61
C VAL A 968 37.77 18.94 25.16
N ASP A 969 38.67 17.96 25.23
CA ASP A 969 40.07 18.15 25.66
C ASP A 969 40.79 19.18 24.77
N LEU A 970 40.60 19.06 23.46
CA LEU A 970 41.19 20.00 22.50
C LEU A 970 40.64 21.42 22.66
N LEU A 971 39.33 21.60 22.78
CA LEU A 971 38.71 22.91 22.98
C LEU A 971 39.19 23.58 24.28
N LEU A 972 39.27 22.81 25.38
CA LEU A 972 39.78 23.30 26.66
C LEU A 972 41.26 23.69 26.60
N LYS A 973 42.09 22.94 25.85
CA LYS A 973 43.49 23.31 25.58
C LYS A 973 43.63 24.60 24.78
N HIS A 974 42.61 24.95 23.99
CA HIS A 974 42.51 26.23 23.28
C HIS A 974 41.77 27.31 24.09
N ASN A 975 41.70 27.16 25.42
CA ASN A 975 41.12 28.11 26.38
C ASN A 975 39.62 28.34 26.22
N ALA A 976 38.84 27.33 25.79
CA ALA A 976 37.38 27.40 25.86
C ALA A 976 36.91 27.67 27.30
N SER A 977 35.95 28.57 27.46
CA SER A 977 35.37 28.92 28.76
C SER A 977 34.54 27.76 29.32
N VAL A 978 35.12 27.03 30.28
CA VAL A 978 34.55 25.81 30.87
C VAL A 978 33.16 26.01 31.49
N ASP A 979 32.92 27.17 32.10
CA ASP A 979 31.69 27.52 32.84
C ASP A 979 30.81 28.54 32.11
N GLN A 980 31.04 28.78 30.82
CA GLN A 980 30.13 29.60 30.03
C GLN A 980 28.73 28.96 30.08
N ALA A 981 27.71 29.78 30.29
CA ALA A 981 26.34 29.34 30.43
C ALA A 981 25.48 29.86 29.27
N ARG A 982 24.58 29.00 28.76
CA ARG A 982 23.61 29.38 27.73
C ARG A 982 22.42 30.17 28.31
N LYS A 983 21.46 30.59 27.48
CA LYS A 983 20.34 31.50 27.83
C LYS A 983 19.44 31.09 29.03
N TYR A 984 19.60 29.88 29.56
CA TYR A 984 18.90 29.37 30.76
C TYR A 984 19.83 28.83 31.84
N GLY A 985 21.12 29.17 31.82
CA GLY A 985 22.10 28.76 32.84
C GLY A 985 22.76 27.39 32.61
N GLY A 986 22.38 26.66 31.54
CA GLY A 986 22.98 25.36 31.22
C GLY A 986 24.46 25.46 30.84
N THR A 987 25.31 24.59 31.41
CA THR A 987 26.76 24.52 31.16
C THR A 987 27.17 23.24 30.44
N ALA A 988 28.41 23.17 29.94
CA ALA A 988 28.97 21.95 29.34
C ALA A 988 28.96 20.76 30.31
N LEU A 989 29.22 21.01 31.60
CA LEU A 989 29.19 19.99 32.65
C LEU A 989 27.78 19.40 32.83
N MET A 990 26.75 20.25 32.84
CA MET A 990 25.36 19.80 32.93
C MET A 990 24.95 18.96 31.71
N SER A 991 25.32 19.40 30.50
CA SER A 991 25.01 18.66 29.27
C SER A 991 25.68 17.28 29.23
N ALA A 992 26.97 17.19 29.60
CA ALA A 992 27.67 15.90 29.69
C ALA A 992 27.08 14.99 30.78
N ALA A 993 26.66 15.57 31.92
CA ALA A 993 26.05 14.84 33.02
C ALA A 993 24.64 14.33 32.68
N PHE A 994 23.86 15.12 31.95
CA PHE A 994 22.52 14.76 31.47
C PHE A 994 22.53 13.51 30.59
N ASN A 995 23.52 13.37 29.70
CA ASN A 995 23.68 12.20 28.82
C ASN A 995 24.60 11.10 29.40
N GLY A 996 25.11 11.26 30.63
CA GLY A 996 25.89 10.24 31.32
C GLY A 996 27.32 10.04 30.78
N HIS A 997 27.87 11.03 30.09
CA HIS A 997 29.22 10.98 29.51
C HIS A 997 30.30 11.17 30.58
N THR A 998 30.46 10.15 31.42
CA THR A 998 31.31 10.17 32.62
C THR A 998 32.76 10.58 32.34
N SER A 999 33.37 10.12 31.24
CA SER A 999 34.74 10.51 30.87
C SER A 999 34.87 12.00 30.53
N THR A 1000 33.84 12.57 29.90
CA THR A 1000 33.79 13.99 29.58
C THR A 1000 33.54 14.83 30.84
N VAL A 1001 32.68 14.36 31.75
CA VAL A 1001 32.48 14.98 33.07
C VAL A 1001 33.78 15.00 33.87
N ASP A 1002 34.52 13.89 33.91
CA ASP A 1002 35.83 13.81 34.58
C ASP A 1002 36.83 14.83 34.02
N LEU A 1003 36.87 14.95 32.69
CA LEU A 1003 37.74 15.90 32.01
C LEU A 1003 37.36 17.36 32.31
N LEU A 1004 36.06 17.71 32.25
CA LEU A 1004 35.58 19.06 32.56
C LEU A 1004 35.91 19.46 34.01
N LEU A 1005 35.71 18.54 34.97
CA LEU A 1005 36.05 18.77 36.38
C LEU A 1005 37.56 18.96 36.58
N LYS A 1006 38.41 18.20 35.88
CA LYS A 1006 39.88 18.39 35.88
C LYS A 1006 40.31 19.76 35.33
N HIS A 1007 39.49 20.36 34.48
CA HIS A 1007 39.65 21.72 33.98
C HIS A 1007 38.91 22.78 34.82
N ASN A 1008 38.61 22.45 36.08
CA ASN A 1008 37.98 23.33 37.08
C ASN A 1008 36.55 23.78 36.72
N ALA A 1009 35.76 22.96 36.03
CA ALA A 1009 34.33 23.22 35.88
C ALA A 1009 33.63 23.34 37.25
N SER A 1010 32.77 24.34 37.42
CA SER A 1010 32.03 24.56 38.66
C SER A 1010 31.00 23.45 38.87
N VAL A 1011 31.31 22.52 39.78
CA VAL A 1011 30.51 21.31 40.05
C VAL A 1011 29.07 21.61 40.48
N ASP A 1012 28.87 22.72 41.19
CA ASP A 1012 27.60 23.13 41.80
C ASP A 1012 27.00 24.38 41.14
N GLN A 1013 27.46 24.75 39.94
CA GLN A 1013 26.76 25.79 39.18
C GLN A 1013 25.33 25.31 38.90
N GLY A 1014 24.34 26.14 39.23
CA GLY A 1014 22.94 25.89 38.95
C GLY A 1014 22.48 26.63 37.69
N ASP A 1015 21.55 26.00 36.95
CA ASP A 1015 20.82 26.67 35.89
C ASP A 1015 19.82 27.70 36.46
N GLU A 1016 19.02 28.36 35.63
CA GLU A 1016 18.06 29.36 36.13
C GLU A 1016 17.05 28.76 37.13
N ASP A 1017 16.71 27.48 37.04
CA ASP A 1017 15.81 26.78 37.96
C ASP A 1017 16.54 26.19 39.18
N GLY A 1018 17.86 26.38 39.29
CA GLY A 1018 18.71 25.76 40.32
C GLY A 1018 19.08 24.30 40.02
N GLY A 1019 18.91 23.85 38.78
CA GLY A 1019 19.32 22.52 38.33
C GLY A 1019 20.84 22.40 38.21
N THR A 1020 21.45 21.43 38.90
CA THR A 1020 22.91 21.17 38.84
C THR A 1020 23.25 19.96 37.98
N ALA A 1021 24.53 19.78 37.64
CA ALA A 1021 25.01 18.58 36.93
C ALA A 1021 24.69 17.28 37.69
N LEU A 1022 24.73 17.30 39.03
CA LEU A 1022 24.34 16.16 39.88
C LEU A 1022 22.87 15.81 39.70
N MET A 1023 21.99 16.82 39.67
CA MET A 1023 20.56 16.63 39.43
C MET A 1023 20.27 16.06 38.05
N SER A 1024 20.95 16.56 37.00
CA SER A 1024 20.81 16.04 35.64
C SER A 1024 21.25 14.58 35.53
N ALA A 1025 22.38 14.20 36.13
CA ALA A 1025 22.85 12.81 36.15
C ALA A 1025 21.94 11.89 36.98
N ALA A 1026 21.44 12.37 38.12
CA ALA A 1026 20.57 11.62 39.00
C ALA A 1026 19.18 11.36 38.40
N GLY A 1027 18.58 12.38 37.77
CA GLY A 1027 17.30 12.28 37.07
C GLY A 1027 17.30 11.32 35.87
N ASN A 1028 18.45 11.16 35.20
CA ASN A 1028 18.62 10.21 34.08
C ASN A 1028 19.23 8.86 34.50
N GLY A 1029 19.49 8.65 35.80
CA GLY A 1029 19.95 7.36 36.33
C GLY A 1029 21.42 7.03 36.04
N HIS A 1030 22.26 8.02 35.77
CA HIS A 1030 23.67 7.84 35.44
C HIS A 1030 24.54 7.68 36.70
N THR A 1031 24.45 6.51 37.34
CA THR A 1031 25.13 6.20 38.61
C THR A 1031 26.64 6.49 38.59
N SER A 1032 27.37 6.10 37.53
CA SER A 1032 28.82 6.34 37.44
C SER A 1032 29.17 7.83 37.39
N THR A 1033 28.34 8.63 36.74
CA THR A 1033 28.51 10.09 36.67
C THR A 1033 28.17 10.75 38.00
N VAL A 1034 27.10 10.28 38.67
CA VAL A 1034 26.77 10.71 40.04
C VAL A 1034 27.92 10.43 40.99
N ASP A 1035 28.48 9.22 40.97
CA ASP A 1035 29.60 8.84 41.85
C ASP A 1035 30.83 9.72 41.63
N LEU A 1036 31.11 10.07 40.37
CA LEU A 1036 32.19 10.96 40.01
C LEU A 1036 31.95 12.40 40.49
N LEU A 1037 30.72 12.92 40.34
CA LEU A 1037 30.35 14.27 40.80
C LEU A 1037 30.43 14.37 42.34
N LEU A 1038 29.92 13.37 43.05
CA LEU A 1038 30.02 13.28 44.52
C LEU A 1038 31.47 13.23 45.00
N LYS A 1039 32.33 12.48 44.30
CA LYS A 1039 33.77 12.43 44.59
C LYS A 1039 34.46 13.78 44.40
N ASN A 1040 33.91 14.65 43.56
CA ASN A 1040 34.37 16.03 43.36
C ASN A 1040 33.55 17.05 44.16
N ASN A 1041 33.00 16.63 45.31
CA ASN A 1041 32.30 17.47 46.28
C ASN A 1041 31.04 18.18 45.77
N ALA A 1042 30.29 17.56 44.84
CA ALA A 1042 28.97 18.06 44.45
C ALA A 1042 28.00 18.09 45.65
N SER A 1043 27.31 19.21 45.85
CA SER A 1043 26.31 19.38 46.90
C SER A 1043 25.08 18.50 46.63
N VAL A 1044 24.80 17.61 47.60
CA VAL A 1044 23.70 16.64 47.53
C VAL A 1044 22.35 17.20 47.98
N ASP A 1045 22.37 18.32 48.71
CA ASP A 1045 21.24 18.94 49.38
C ASP A 1045 20.69 20.18 48.65
N GLN A 1046 21.36 20.64 47.58
CA GLN A 1046 20.80 21.65 46.70
C GLN A 1046 19.47 21.19 46.12
N ALA A 1047 18.53 22.14 46.00
CA ALA A 1047 17.20 21.93 45.48
C ALA A 1047 16.89 22.97 44.40
N ARG A 1048 16.16 22.53 43.38
CA ARG A 1048 15.58 23.43 42.35
C ARG A 1048 14.53 24.35 42.96
N ARG A 1049 14.06 25.33 42.18
CA ARG A 1049 12.96 26.23 42.57
C ARG A 1049 11.64 25.53 42.92
N ASP A 1050 11.41 24.34 42.37
CA ASP A 1050 10.26 23.48 42.68
C ASP A 1050 10.47 22.62 43.95
N GLY A 1051 11.61 22.77 44.62
CA GLY A 1051 11.99 22.03 45.81
C GLY A 1051 12.66 20.69 45.53
N MET A 1052 12.80 20.27 44.27
CA MET A 1052 13.35 18.96 43.93
C MET A 1052 14.89 18.91 44.06
N THR A 1053 15.36 18.00 44.90
CA THR A 1053 16.77 17.61 45.06
C THR A 1053 17.17 16.51 44.06
N ALA A 1054 18.47 16.23 43.92
CA ALA A 1054 18.95 15.13 43.07
C ALA A 1054 18.35 13.76 43.47
N ALA A 1055 18.13 13.51 44.76
CA ALA A 1055 17.52 12.28 45.25
C ALA A 1055 16.03 12.16 44.90
N GLU A 1056 15.30 13.28 44.91
CA GLU A 1056 13.88 13.33 44.55
C GLU A 1056 13.69 13.17 43.05
N LEU A 1057 14.56 13.80 42.23
CA LEU A 1057 14.57 13.61 40.77
C LEU A 1057 14.88 12.16 40.40
N ALA A 1058 15.89 11.53 41.01
CA ALA A 1058 16.17 10.10 40.81
C ALA A 1058 14.99 9.20 41.23
N SER A 1059 14.27 9.58 42.31
CA SER A 1059 13.09 8.84 42.76
C SER A 1059 11.92 8.96 41.79
N ALA A 1060 11.64 10.17 41.32
CA ALA A 1060 10.58 10.49 40.38
C ALA A 1060 10.79 9.79 39.02
N ALA A 1061 12.04 9.69 38.58
CA ALA A 1061 12.43 8.97 37.36
C ALA A 1061 12.48 7.43 37.53
N GLY A 1062 12.24 6.89 38.73
CA GLY A 1062 12.21 5.45 38.99
C GLY A 1062 13.56 4.81 39.36
N HIS A 1063 14.62 5.59 39.54
CA HIS A 1063 15.97 5.13 39.91
C HIS A 1063 16.12 4.95 41.44
N GLN A 1064 15.33 4.05 42.02
CA GLN A 1064 15.20 3.87 43.48
C GLN A 1064 16.51 3.55 44.21
N GLN A 1065 17.41 2.79 43.60
CA GLN A 1065 18.71 2.46 44.22
C GLN A 1065 19.63 3.69 44.28
N LEU A 1066 19.65 4.50 43.22
CA LEU A 1066 20.42 5.73 43.15
C LEU A 1066 19.85 6.79 44.10
N ALA A 1067 18.53 6.91 44.17
CA ALA A 1067 17.86 7.79 45.12
C ALA A 1067 18.19 7.44 46.58
N ARG A 1068 18.21 6.15 46.94
CA ARG A 1068 18.65 5.71 48.28
C ARG A 1068 20.09 6.13 48.54
N LYS A 1069 21.00 5.86 47.58
CA LYS A 1069 22.40 6.25 47.68
C LYS A 1069 22.59 7.75 47.90
N LEU A 1070 21.83 8.59 47.19
CA LEU A 1070 21.86 10.04 47.36
C LEU A 1070 21.27 10.49 48.72
N ARG A 1071 20.20 9.85 49.21
CA ARG A 1071 19.67 10.11 50.56
C ARG A 1071 20.63 9.71 51.66
N ASP A 1072 21.31 8.58 51.51
CA ASP A 1072 22.33 8.12 52.44
C ASP A 1072 23.52 9.09 52.46
N ALA A 1073 23.91 9.62 51.29
CA ALA A 1073 24.94 10.66 51.17
C ALA A 1073 24.54 11.98 51.86
N ILE A 1074 23.26 12.38 51.81
CA ILE A 1074 22.74 13.55 52.55
C ILE A 1074 22.86 13.34 54.07
N ILE A 1075 22.52 12.14 54.57
CA ILE A 1075 22.59 11.82 56.00
C ILE A 1075 24.06 11.86 56.49
N LEU A 1076 24.99 11.29 55.71
CA LEU A 1076 26.42 11.29 56.03
C LEU A 1076 27.04 12.70 55.96
N GLY A 1077 26.70 13.49 54.93
CA GLY A 1077 27.17 14.87 54.78
C GLY A 1077 26.73 15.81 55.92
N SER A 1078 25.63 15.50 56.61
CA SER A 1078 25.16 16.24 57.79
C SER A 1078 25.93 15.91 59.09
N GLN A 1079 26.70 14.81 59.11
CA GLN A 1079 27.51 14.38 60.26
C GLN A 1079 29.02 14.68 60.10
N ASP A 1080 29.52 14.85 58.86
CA ASP A 1080 30.96 14.87 58.55
C ASP A 1080 31.47 16.20 57.93
N GLN A 1081 31.00 17.36 58.39
CA GLN A 1081 31.72 18.63 58.11
C GLN A 1081 33.00 18.84 58.97
N GLU A 1082 33.36 17.90 59.86
CA GLU A 1082 34.56 18.00 60.71
C GLU A 1082 35.61 16.87 60.55
N GLN A 1083 35.39 15.82 59.74
CA GLN A 1083 36.29 14.65 59.75
C GLN A 1083 36.69 14.04 58.39
N PHE A 1084 36.69 14.80 57.29
CA PHE A 1084 37.26 14.35 56.02
C PHE A 1084 38.14 15.42 55.33
N LEU A 1085 39.18 15.87 56.06
CA LEU A 1085 40.49 16.30 55.57
C LEU A 1085 41.51 15.31 56.13
#